data_AF-A0A142WUM1-F1
#
_entry.id   AF-A0A142WUM1-F1
#
_cell.length_a   1.000
_cell.length_b   1.000
_cell.length_c   1.000
_cell.angle_alpha   90.00
_cell.angle_beta   90.00
_cell.angle_gamma   90.00
#
_symmetry.space_group_name_H-M   'P 1'
#
loop_
_entity.id
_entity.type
_entity.pdbx_description
1 polymer ?
#
loop_
_entity_poly.entity_id
_entity_poly.type
_entity_poly.pdbx_seq_one_letter_code
_entity_poly.pdbx_strand_id
1 'polypeptide(L)'
;MKQCFSQYMLTSLLFLLIARLQAADSQSSADSGSKPTYLDRNAYEDSFAYYGPQGLWKKFQKSETLQAGRDTWFFWTGGDGPGGTQNFYRALSVYSSSLSLQGKIQFYTVAQMSHRDRWQKLGLINEPNCEEAKDRDEYGLRLDRWKGDPKNAYPTDPQYGRPTGVIGLRMFDNPKFDKTKWDYAGYSKVPGKYEPPHLFGITCAFCHVAFDPLNPPQDPIRPRWENLAANIGNQYLHEGRLFFGTEGLFRFHEKEGLGPDDFVWQYGETQQRGTSETSRFSYDFLNNPNTINPVFYVGQRVPFFETTPPGLPQRTLHVLKDGADSVGLEMGLARVFINIGMEGPYWIDHLWNPVKGTPQRPMLLDEIRRKVPAERLKYLDARYADGGPGTVGYTPDWPMGKSWALTEARIPALIAYLSSYEPMRLKDAPDGARHLLNPSKSEEAERLKRGKILFADHCAECHSNKQPFYLLKDVEERREFYRRSVLADDFLDGNTLSSDERYPVTRIQTNAARSLATNAIEGDLWADFSSREYKALPSVGVLKFPNPYLGEVTFTAPGGGRGYYRPASLVSLWATAPYLHNNSVGPLMSDDRMTVPDPSVKERVVLFQRGMEQMLLLTPRTTVIKRTTEECTLVPPEVIRRVVVALAVQKVARHLAPAIENAVATPEQKDALAAEAERILSERFDDTFAGGLLFASAAVQALEQQQAALVEALSLKLEAELSKSNAAKSIVRELLPSLRPTLESGVKSGIADLQLLVSMNWRLPKDFPINLLLNLRADKVPYVLILAAQTGSDPTALFQALLQLSDCPDLVEDHGHPFGTQLSELEKRDLIEFLKTF
;
A
#
# COMPACT_ATOMS: atom_id res chain seq x y z
N MET A 1 9.65 -37.77 -30.59
CA MET A 1 9.59 -37.37 -29.16
C MET A 1 9.32 -35.88 -28.93
N LYS A 2 9.91 -34.94 -29.68
CA LYS A 2 9.54 -33.50 -29.62
C LYS A 2 8.13 -33.16 -30.15
N GLN A 3 7.53 -34.02 -30.98
CA GLN A 3 6.16 -33.84 -31.51
C GLN A 3 5.02 -34.29 -30.56
N CYS A 4 5.23 -35.23 -29.63
CA CYS A 4 4.16 -35.65 -28.70
C CYS A 4 4.04 -34.78 -27.44
N PHE A 5 5.14 -34.15 -26.98
CA PHE A 5 5.09 -33.21 -25.86
C PHE A 5 4.50 -31.84 -26.25
N SER A 6 4.70 -31.44 -27.52
CA SER A 6 4.00 -30.30 -28.13
C SER A 6 2.49 -30.51 -28.24
N GLN A 7 2.03 -31.76 -28.37
CA GLN A 7 0.62 -32.10 -28.50
C GLN A 7 -0.12 -32.12 -27.15
N TYR A 8 0.57 -32.45 -26.04
CA TYR A 8 0.07 -32.29 -24.66
C TYR A 8 0.00 -30.82 -24.21
N MET A 9 0.90 -29.96 -24.71
CA MET A 9 0.81 -28.51 -24.53
C MET A 9 -0.34 -27.91 -25.36
N LEU A 10 -0.61 -28.44 -26.56
CA LEU A 10 -1.75 -28.01 -27.38
C LEU A 10 -3.12 -28.42 -26.81
N THR A 11 -3.26 -29.56 -26.11
CA THR A 11 -4.53 -30.00 -25.50
C THR A 11 -4.83 -29.38 -24.13
N SER A 12 -3.82 -29.06 -23.33
CA SER A 12 -4.02 -28.31 -22.07
C SER A 12 -4.31 -26.82 -22.31
N LEU A 13 -3.75 -26.23 -23.37
CA LEU A 13 -4.18 -24.92 -23.88
C LEU A 13 -5.60 -24.97 -24.51
N LEU A 14 -6.01 -26.10 -25.09
CA LEU A 14 -7.38 -26.33 -25.59
C LEU A 14 -8.42 -26.31 -24.44
N PHE A 15 -8.07 -26.79 -23.25
CA PHE A 15 -8.91 -26.69 -22.03
C PHE A 15 -8.98 -25.26 -21.46
N LEU A 16 -7.88 -24.51 -21.51
CA LEU A 16 -7.84 -23.09 -21.14
C LEU A 16 -8.62 -22.17 -22.13
N LEU A 17 -8.89 -22.63 -23.35
CA LEU A 17 -9.64 -21.86 -24.37
C LEU A 17 -11.12 -22.26 -24.47
N ILE A 18 -11.48 -23.53 -24.23
CA ILE A 18 -12.89 -23.98 -24.22
C ILE A 18 -13.63 -23.51 -22.96
N ALA A 19 -12.97 -23.41 -21.80
CA ALA A 19 -13.60 -22.82 -20.59
C ALA A 19 -13.76 -21.29 -20.68
N ARG A 20 -12.91 -20.60 -21.47
CA ARG A 20 -13.16 -19.21 -21.88
C ARG A 20 -14.40 -19.07 -22.79
N LEU A 21 -14.88 -20.15 -23.41
CA LEU A 21 -15.99 -20.21 -24.38
C LEU A 21 -17.29 -20.82 -23.83
N GLN A 22 -17.30 -21.23 -22.55
CA GLN A 22 -18.47 -20.94 -21.70
C GLN A 22 -18.43 -19.49 -21.18
N ALA A 23 -17.70 -18.59 -21.85
CA ALA A 23 -18.19 -17.24 -22.02
C ALA A 23 -19.67 -17.29 -22.34
N ALA A 24 -20.43 -16.38 -21.75
CA ALA A 24 -21.70 -15.98 -22.35
C ALA A 24 -22.76 -17.10 -22.52
N ASP A 25 -22.61 -18.26 -21.86
CA ASP A 25 -23.48 -19.45 -22.08
C ASP A 25 -24.90 -19.28 -21.52
N SER A 26 -25.19 -18.10 -21.01
CA SER A 26 -26.34 -17.39 -21.51
C SER A 26 -25.92 -15.93 -21.65
N GLN A 27 -26.24 -15.28 -22.77
CA GLN A 27 -26.55 -13.84 -22.72
C GLN A 27 -27.28 -13.65 -21.40
N SER A 28 -26.72 -12.81 -20.53
CA SER A 28 -27.36 -12.36 -19.30
C SER A 28 -28.86 -12.44 -19.51
N SER A 29 -29.51 -13.46 -18.95
CA SER A 29 -30.97 -13.51 -18.98
C SER A 29 -31.34 -12.16 -18.41
N ALA A 30 -31.94 -11.32 -19.26
CA ALA A 30 -32.07 -9.91 -19.03
C ALA A 30 -32.85 -9.70 -17.74
N ASP A 31 -32.12 -9.62 -16.63
CA ASP A 31 -32.53 -8.94 -15.42
C ASP A 31 -31.71 -7.64 -15.34
N SER A 32 -31.46 -7.01 -16.50
CA SER A 32 -30.95 -5.65 -16.65
C SER A 32 -31.99 -4.60 -16.21
N GLY A 33 -32.82 -4.95 -15.23
CA GLY A 33 -33.96 -4.17 -14.77
C GLY A 33 -34.41 -4.50 -13.34
N SER A 34 -33.80 -5.45 -12.63
CA SER A 34 -34.14 -5.64 -11.22
C SER A 34 -33.61 -4.44 -10.43
N LYS A 35 -34.52 -3.60 -9.91
CA LYS A 35 -34.18 -2.58 -8.92
C LYS A 35 -33.29 -3.21 -7.84
N PRO A 36 -32.32 -2.49 -7.26
CA PRO A 36 -31.57 -3.00 -6.12
C PRO A 36 -32.57 -3.52 -5.11
N THR A 37 -32.48 -4.81 -4.79
CA THR A 37 -33.46 -5.43 -3.91
C THR A 37 -33.14 -4.97 -2.49
N TYR A 38 -33.70 -3.83 -2.08
CA TYR A 38 -33.62 -3.37 -0.70
C TYR A 38 -34.19 -4.47 0.19
N LEU A 39 -33.35 -5.01 1.06
CA LEU A 39 -33.80 -5.98 2.05
C LEU A 39 -34.41 -5.20 3.22
N ASP A 40 -35.66 -5.50 3.53
CA ASP A 40 -36.28 -5.02 4.76
C ASP A 40 -35.57 -5.66 5.95
N ARG A 41 -34.86 -4.83 6.71
CA ARG A 41 -34.07 -5.24 7.88
C ARG A 41 -34.92 -5.95 8.94
N ASN A 42 -36.21 -5.63 9.00
CA ASN A 42 -37.15 -6.24 9.94
C ASN A 42 -37.64 -7.61 9.46
N ALA A 43 -37.52 -7.90 8.16
CA ALA A 43 -38.01 -9.14 7.56
C ALA A 43 -36.97 -10.27 7.58
N TYR A 44 -35.69 -9.96 7.80
CA TYR A 44 -34.60 -10.93 7.76
C TYR A 44 -33.70 -10.84 9.00
N GLU A 45 -33.20 -11.99 9.44
CA GLU A 45 -32.10 -12.05 10.41
C GLU A 45 -30.80 -11.53 9.79
N ASP A 46 -29.95 -10.91 10.61
CA ASP A 46 -28.64 -10.44 10.16
C ASP A 46 -27.73 -11.65 9.92
N SER A 47 -27.37 -11.87 8.66
CA SER A 47 -26.65 -13.06 8.23
C SER A 47 -25.77 -12.78 7.02
N PHE A 48 -24.59 -13.41 6.98
CA PHE A 48 -23.68 -13.34 5.84
C PHE A 48 -24.31 -13.92 4.55
N ALA A 49 -25.36 -14.73 4.69
CA ALA A 49 -26.15 -15.21 3.55
C ALA A 49 -26.73 -14.06 2.72
N TYR A 50 -27.01 -12.91 3.33
CA TYR A 50 -27.59 -11.73 2.68
C TYR A 50 -26.55 -10.71 2.23
N TYR A 51 -25.26 -11.01 2.41
CA TYR A 51 -24.18 -10.18 1.90
C TYR A 51 -24.10 -10.27 0.37
N GLY A 52 -24.12 -9.09 -0.28
CA GLY A 52 -23.94 -8.93 -1.72
C GLY A 52 -24.82 -7.80 -2.24
N PRO A 53 -24.25 -6.63 -2.57
CA PRO A 53 -25.03 -5.48 -3.05
C PRO A 53 -25.78 -5.84 -4.34
N GLN A 54 -26.83 -5.09 -4.67
CA GLN A 54 -27.63 -5.30 -5.90
C GLN A 54 -28.24 -6.72 -6.02
N GLY A 55 -28.46 -7.41 -4.90
CA GLY A 55 -29.02 -8.76 -4.90
C GLY A 55 -28.01 -9.85 -5.28
N LEU A 56 -26.72 -9.53 -5.40
CA LEU A 56 -25.66 -10.50 -5.72
C LEU A 56 -25.59 -11.67 -4.74
N TRP A 57 -26.05 -11.47 -3.50
CA TRP A 57 -26.16 -12.52 -2.49
C TRP A 57 -26.89 -13.78 -3.02
N LYS A 58 -27.94 -13.61 -3.83
CA LYS A 58 -28.68 -14.73 -4.45
C LYS A 58 -27.82 -15.51 -5.45
N LYS A 59 -26.96 -14.82 -6.20
CA LYS A 59 -26.04 -15.42 -7.17
C LYS A 59 -24.93 -16.16 -6.44
N PHE A 60 -24.36 -15.53 -5.40
CA PHE A 60 -23.32 -16.14 -4.56
C PHE A 60 -23.81 -17.45 -3.96
N GLN A 61 -24.99 -17.47 -3.32
CA GLN A 61 -25.58 -18.69 -2.75
C GLN A 61 -25.75 -19.87 -3.74
N LYS A 62 -25.81 -19.60 -5.05
CA LYS A 62 -25.99 -20.62 -6.10
C LYS A 62 -24.70 -21.00 -6.84
N SER A 63 -23.57 -20.35 -6.55
CA SER A 63 -22.31 -20.55 -7.26
C SER A 63 -21.15 -20.76 -6.29
N GLU A 64 -20.62 -21.97 -6.24
CA GLU A 64 -19.45 -22.30 -5.42
C GLU A 64 -18.22 -21.45 -5.80
N THR A 65 -18.01 -21.17 -7.08
CA THR A 65 -16.90 -20.31 -7.54
C THR A 65 -17.02 -18.88 -7.01
N LEU A 66 -18.22 -18.29 -7.05
CA LEU A 66 -18.42 -16.94 -6.53
C LEU A 66 -18.33 -16.91 -4.99
N GLN A 67 -18.80 -17.95 -4.29
CA GLN A 67 -18.60 -18.09 -2.85
C GLN A 67 -17.12 -18.19 -2.50
N ALA A 68 -16.36 -19.05 -3.18
CA ALA A 68 -14.94 -19.21 -2.94
C ALA A 68 -14.17 -17.89 -3.18
N GLY A 69 -14.54 -17.12 -4.22
CA GLY A 69 -13.97 -15.80 -4.47
C GLY A 69 -14.33 -14.76 -3.41
N ARG A 70 -15.60 -14.72 -3.00
CA ARG A 70 -16.08 -13.87 -1.89
C ARG A 70 -15.35 -14.18 -0.60
N ASP A 71 -15.27 -15.45 -0.25
CA ASP A 71 -14.67 -15.90 1.00
C ASP A 71 -13.16 -15.66 1.00
N THR A 72 -12.51 -15.78 -0.18
CA THR A 72 -11.12 -15.36 -0.38
C THR A 72 -10.95 -13.87 -0.10
N TRP A 73 -11.84 -13.02 -0.61
CA TRP A 73 -11.76 -11.56 -0.38
C TRP A 73 -11.97 -11.17 1.09
N PHE A 74 -12.92 -11.81 1.77
CA PHE A 74 -13.31 -11.48 3.14
C PHE A 74 -12.41 -12.08 4.20
N PHE A 75 -11.94 -13.31 4.01
CA PHE A 75 -11.42 -14.11 5.11
C PHE A 75 -10.00 -14.64 4.88
N TRP A 76 -9.51 -14.67 3.64
CA TRP A 76 -8.20 -15.26 3.35
C TRP A 76 -7.04 -14.36 3.77
N THR A 77 -6.20 -14.87 4.67
CA THR A 77 -4.97 -14.22 5.17
C THR A 77 -3.70 -14.90 4.66
N GLY A 78 -3.79 -15.78 3.67
CA GLY A 78 -2.67 -16.69 3.31
C GLY A 78 -2.62 -17.98 4.15
N GLY A 79 -3.66 -18.23 4.96
CA GLY A 79 -3.79 -19.40 5.84
C GLY A 79 -3.39 -19.13 7.29
N ASP A 80 -3.57 -20.14 8.14
CA ASP A 80 -3.23 -20.13 9.58
C ASP A 80 -1.74 -20.45 9.86
N GLY A 81 -1.03 -20.95 8.85
CA GLY A 81 0.38 -21.34 8.94
C GLY A 81 1.41 -20.19 8.91
N PRO A 82 2.72 -20.52 8.94
CA PRO A 82 3.83 -19.56 9.00
C PRO A 82 3.88 -18.54 7.84
N GLY A 83 3.31 -18.89 6.68
CA GLY A 83 3.22 -17.97 5.53
C GLY A 83 2.01 -17.02 5.55
N GLY A 84 1.13 -17.10 6.55
CA GLY A 84 -0.02 -16.20 6.69
C GLY A 84 0.36 -14.79 7.16
N THR A 85 -0.48 -13.80 6.84
CA THR A 85 -0.25 -12.36 7.13
C THR A 85 -0.05 -12.05 8.60
N GLN A 86 -0.62 -12.87 9.49
CA GLN A 86 -0.51 -12.74 10.94
C GLN A 86 0.95 -12.79 11.44
N ASN A 87 1.83 -13.52 10.74
CA ASN A 87 3.25 -13.54 11.09
C ASN A 87 3.95 -12.23 10.75
N PHE A 88 3.60 -11.59 9.62
CA PHE A 88 4.15 -10.28 9.28
C PHE A 88 3.83 -9.23 10.35
N TYR A 89 2.57 -9.14 10.78
CA TYR A 89 2.19 -8.13 11.79
C TYR A 89 2.78 -8.41 13.16
N ARG A 90 3.00 -9.69 13.50
CA ARG A 90 3.74 -10.04 14.72
C ARG A 90 5.20 -9.61 14.64
N ALA A 91 5.89 -9.89 13.53
CA ALA A 91 7.26 -9.43 13.32
C ALA A 91 7.36 -7.91 13.38
N LEU A 92 6.42 -7.21 12.75
CA LEU A 92 6.37 -5.76 12.74
C LEU A 92 6.18 -5.20 14.16
N SER A 93 5.35 -5.83 14.99
CA SER A 93 5.17 -5.48 16.41
C SER A 93 6.44 -5.68 17.24
N VAL A 94 7.21 -6.74 16.98
CA VAL A 94 8.52 -6.97 17.63
C VAL A 94 9.54 -5.93 17.19
N TYR A 95 9.62 -5.69 15.87
CA TYR A 95 10.54 -4.73 15.28
C TYR A 95 10.27 -3.30 15.76
N SER A 96 9.03 -2.84 15.74
CA SER A 96 8.68 -1.48 16.21
C SER A 96 9.01 -1.28 17.69
N SER A 97 8.76 -2.30 18.52
CA SER A 97 9.12 -2.27 19.95
C SER A 97 10.63 -2.19 20.15
N SER A 98 11.41 -2.88 19.31
CA SER A 98 12.88 -2.84 19.38
C SER A 98 13.45 -1.47 19.05
N LEU A 99 12.72 -0.65 18.28
CA LEU A 99 13.11 0.69 17.88
C LEU A 99 12.63 1.78 18.84
N SER A 100 11.98 1.42 19.96
CA SER A 100 11.31 2.40 20.82
C SER A 100 10.35 3.32 20.04
N LEU A 101 9.89 2.88 18.85
CA LEU A 101 8.77 3.50 18.17
C LEU A 101 7.55 3.05 18.97
N GLN A 102 7.23 3.79 20.04
CA GLN A 102 6.12 3.49 20.95
C GLN A 102 4.73 3.65 20.28
N GLY A 103 4.69 3.66 18.95
CA GLY A 103 3.54 3.43 18.09
C GLY A 103 3.33 1.93 17.90
N LYS A 104 2.61 1.34 18.85
CA LYS A 104 2.23 -0.07 18.85
C LYS A 104 1.50 -0.36 17.53
N ILE A 105 1.89 -1.35 16.73
CA ILE A 105 0.99 -1.80 15.67
C ILE A 105 -0.23 -2.42 16.34
N GLN A 106 -1.35 -1.73 16.20
CA GLN A 106 -2.42 -1.68 17.19
C GLN A 106 -3.48 -2.77 17.02
N PHE A 107 -3.27 -3.89 16.33
CA PHE A 107 -4.42 -4.79 16.05
C PHE A 107 -5.09 -5.33 17.31
N TYR A 108 -4.32 -5.62 18.36
CA TYR A 108 -4.86 -5.89 19.69
C TYR A 108 -5.64 -4.73 20.29
N THR A 109 -5.19 -3.51 20.07
CA THR A 109 -5.82 -2.31 20.59
C THR A 109 -7.09 -1.97 19.81
N VAL A 110 -7.06 -2.09 18.48
CA VAL A 110 -8.20 -1.95 17.57
C VAL A 110 -9.30 -2.96 17.92
N ALA A 111 -8.93 -4.23 18.12
CA ALA A 111 -9.85 -5.27 18.56
C ALA A 111 -10.45 -4.99 19.95
N GLN A 112 -9.82 -4.13 20.76
CA GLN A 112 -10.33 -3.72 22.08
C GLN A 112 -11.06 -2.37 22.11
N MET A 113 -11.07 -1.63 21.00
CA MET A 113 -11.79 -0.36 20.90
C MET A 113 -13.31 -0.60 20.91
N SER A 114 -14.06 0.37 21.44
CA SER A 114 -15.51 0.38 21.29
C SER A 114 -15.91 0.46 19.81
N HIS A 115 -17.07 -0.10 19.46
CA HIS A 115 -17.62 -0.02 18.10
C HIS A 115 -17.72 1.43 17.61
N ARG A 116 -18.07 2.34 18.52
CA ARG A 116 -18.13 3.77 18.25
C ARG A 116 -16.76 4.36 17.94
N ASP A 117 -15.74 4.07 18.74
CA ASP A 117 -14.41 4.62 18.55
C ASP A 117 -13.75 4.07 17.27
N ARG A 118 -13.94 2.78 16.96
CA ARG A 118 -13.46 2.17 15.71
C ARG A 118 -13.99 2.91 14.49
N TRP A 119 -15.30 3.18 14.48
CA TRP A 119 -15.94 3.96 13.43
C TRP A 119 -15.47 5.42 13.44
N GLN A 120 -15.67 6.16 14.54
CA GLN A 120 -15.46 7.60 14.57
C GLN A 120 -13.99 8.01 14.42
N LYS A 121 -13.05 7.25 15.02
CA LYS A 121 -11.63 7.62 15.00
C LYS A 121 -10.88 7.05 13.82
N LEU A 122 -11.19 5.81 13.42
CA LEU A 122 -10.44 5.07 12.40
C LEU A 122 -11.23 4.82 11.11
N GLY A 123 -12.54 5.03 11.09
CA GLY A 123 -13.38 4.70 9.93
C GLY A 123 -13.44 3.19 9.64
N LEU A 124 -13.11 2.35 10.63
CA LEU A 124 -13.19 0.89 10.49
C LEU A 124 -14.64 0.42 10.60
N ILE A 125 -14.96 -0.61 9.82
CA ILE A 125 -16.30 -1.20 9.79
C ILE A 125 -16.37 -2.32 10.83
N ASN A 126 -17.32 -2.19 11.77
CA ASN A 126 -17.60 -3.25 12.74
C ASN A 126 -18.23 -4.45 12.01
N GLU A 127 -17.76 -5.65 12.32
CA GLU A 127 -18.27 -6.89 11.74
C GLU A 127 -19.69 -7.18 12.27
N PRO A 128 -20.69 -7.37 11.40
CA PRO A 128 -22.03 -7.73 11.84
C PRO A 128 -22.04 -9.03 12.65
N ASN A 129 -23.03 -9.20 13.52
CA ASN A 129 -23.14 -10.33 14.46
C ASN A 129 -22.03 -10.41 15.53
N CYS A 130 -21.27 -9.33 15.78
CA CYS A 130 -20.35 -9.22 16.93
C CYS A 130 -20.91 -8.31 18.04
N GLU A 131 -20.72 -8.71 19.31
CA GLU A 131 -21.03 -7.88 20.48
C GLU A 131 -19.75 -7.30 21.08
N GLU A 132 -19.76 -5.99 21.32
CA GLU A 132 -18.68 -5.29 22.02
C GLU A 132 -18.42 -5.92 23.40
N ALA A 133 -17.14 -6.16 23.70
CA ALA A 133 -16.72 -6.75 24.97
C ALA A 133 -17.03 -5.84 26.16
N LYS A 134 -17.75 -6.37 27.16
CA LYS A 134 -18.01 -5.66 28.44
C LYS A 134 -16.90 -5.89 29.46
N ASP A 135 -16.39 -7.11 29.51
CA ASP A 135 -15.41 -7.57 30.48
C ASP A 135 -14.10 -7.97 29.79
N ARG A 136 -13.04 -8.14 30.59
CA ARG A 136 -11.79 -8.73 30.11
C ARG A 136 -11.89 -10.25 30.12
N ASP A 137 -11.30 -10.90 29.13
CA ASP A 137 -11.17 -12.35 29.06
C ASP A 137 -10.10 -12.89 30.03
N GLU A 138 -9.85 -14.20 29.97
CA GLU A 138 -8.84 -14.87 30.83
C GLU A 138 -7.40 -14.38 30.61
N TYR A 139 -7.13 -13.67 29.52
CA TYR A 139 -5.84 -13.07 29.19
C TYR A 139 -5.80 -11.57 29.50
N GLY A 140 -6.87 -11.01 30.07
CA GLY A 140 -6.96 -9.58 30.36
C GLY A 140 -7.34 -8.73 29.14
N LEU A 141 -7.77 -9.32 28.03
CA LEU A 141 -8.10 -8.62 26.78
C LEU A 141 -9.60 -8.35 26.68
N ARG A 142 -9.99 -7.24 26.04
CA ARG A 142 -11.40 -6.92 25.75
C ARG A 142 -11.76 -7.24 24.30
N LEU A 143 -11.97 -8.51 23.97
CA LEU A 143 -12.25 -8.94 22.60
C LEU A 143 -13.74 -9.15 22.37
N ASP A 144 -14.26 -8.66 21.24
CA ASP A 144 -15.67 -8.80 20.88
C ASP A 144 -16.10 -10.26 20.83
N ARG A 145 -17.33 -10.52 21.24
CA ARG A 145 -17.93 -11.85 21.17
C ARG A 145 -18.73 -12.00 19.88
N TRP A 146 -18.33 -12.96 19.04
CA TRP A 146 -19.12 -13.36 17.87
C TRP A 146 -20.36 -14.17 18.29
N LYS A 147 -21.52 -13.82 17.74
CA LYS A 147 -22.81 -14.46 18.05
C LYS A 147 -23.15 -15.66 17.17
N GLY A 148 -22.33 -15.94 16.16
CA GLY A 148 -22.66 -16.91 15.11
C GLY A 148 -23.40 -16.27 13.94
N ASP A 149 -23.47 -17.01 12.84
CA ASP A 149 -24.26 -16.66 11.67
C ASP A 149 -25.50 -17.56 11.61
N PRO A 150 -26.72 -17.02 11.74
CA PRO A 150 -27.92 -17.85 11.92
C PRO A 150 -28.28 -18.70 10.69
N LYS A 151 -27.77 -18.36 9.49
CA LYS A 151 -27.92 -19.18 8.28
C LYS A 151 -26.75 -20.12 8.01
N ASN A 152 -25.70 -20.11 8.84
CA ASN A 152 -24.47 -20.90 8.63
C ASN A 152 -23.81 -20.68 7.25
N ALA A 153 -23.92 -19.48 6.68
CA ALA A 153 -23.26 -19.09 5.43
C ALA A 153 -21.86 -18.50 5.65
N TYR A 154 -21.55 -18.07 6.87
CA TYR A 154 -20.24 -17.56 7.28
C TYR A 154 -19.22 -18.71 7.38
N PRO A 155 -18.05 -18.64 6.70
CA PRO A 155 -17.03 -19.68 6.76
C PRO A 155 -16.43 -19.86 8.17
N THR A 156 -16.36 -21.11 8.64
CA THR A 156 -15.85 -21.47 9.97
C THR A 156 -14.58 -22.32 9.95
N ASP A 157 -14.00 -22.55 8.76
CA ASP A 157 -12.72 -23.25 8.63
C ASP A 157 -11.62 -22.50 9.40
N PRO A 158 -10.84 -23.18 10.28
CA PRO A 158 -9.76 -22.57 11.03
C PRO A 158 -8.74 -21.80 10.19
N GLN A 159 -8.54 -22.15 8.92
CA GLN A 159 -7.60 -21.47 8.01
C GLN A 159 -7.97 -20.00 7.77
N TYR A 160 -9.23 -19.61 8.02
CA TYR A 160 -9.72 -18.24 7.89
C TYR A 160 -9.59 -17.43 9.20
N GLY A 161 -9.20 -18.08 10.29
CA GLY A 161 -9.16 -17.47 11.61
C GLY A 161 -10.55 -17.09 12.13
N ARG A 162 -10.58 -16.61 13.36
CA ARG A 162 -11.79 -16.21 14.07
C ARG A 162 -12.06 -14.70 13.87
N PRO A 163 -13.34 -14.26 13.90
CA PRO A 163 -13.69 -12.86 13.85
C PRO A 163 -13.18 -12.09 15.06
N THR A 164 -12.90 -10.80 14.86
CA THR A 164 -12.40 -9.89 15.90
C THR A 164 -13.41 -8.81 16.27
N GLY A 165 -14.53 -8.74 15.54
CA GLY A 165 -15.45 -7.61 15.58
C GLY A 165 -15.12 -6.50 14.59
N VAL A 166 -14.05 -6.65 13.79
CA VAL A 166 -13.67 -5.73 12.71
C VAL A 166 -13.62 -6.48 11.40
N ILE A 167 -14.32 -5.96 10.38
CA ILE A 167 -14.34 -6.58 9.05
C ILE A 167 -12.91 -6.75 8.52
N GLY A 168 -12.58 -7.97 8.10
CA GLY A 168 -11.30 -8.32 7.49
C GLY A 168 -10.11 -8.39 8.45
N LEU A 169 -10.28 -8.16 9.75
CA LEU A 169 -9.26 -8.44 10.76
C LEU A 169 -9.55 -9.81 11.40
N ARG A 170 -8.64 -10.76 11.20
CA ARG A 170 -8.78 -12.17 11.61
C ARG A 170 -7.83 -12.50 12.75
N MET A 171 -8.28 -13.37 13.65
CA MET A 171 -7.52 -13.79 14.83
C MET A 171 -7.22 -15.29 14.81
N PHE A 172 -5.98 -15.64 15.09
CA PHE A 172 -5.46 -17.01 15.10
C PHE A 172 -4.83 -17.31 16.45
N ASP A 173 -4.83 -18.57 16.87
CA ASP A 173 -4.08 -18.97 18.07
C ASP A 173 -2.59 -18.82 17.82
N ASN A 174 -1.84 -18.33 18.83
CA ASN A 174 -0.39 -18.21 18.72
C ASN A 174 0.28 -19.50 19.22
N PRO A 175 0.94 -20.30 18.34
CA PRO A 175 1.61 -21.53 18.76
C PRO A 175 2.79 -21.30 19.73
N LYS A 176 3.32 -20.08 19.81
CA LYS A 176 4.40 -19.68 20.74
C LYS A 176 3.88 -19.17 22.09
N PHE A 177 2.57 -19.10 22.29
CA PHE A 177 2.00 -18.56 23.53
C PHE A 177 2.27 -19.49 24.72
N ASP A 178 2.74 -18.89 25.81
CA ASP A 178 2.96 -19.55 27.10
C ASP A 178 2.23 -18.75 28.18
N LYS A 179 1.11 -19.29 28.67
CA LYS A 179 0.26 -18.63 29.68
C LYS A 179 1.02 -18.28 30.95
N THR A 180 2.08 -19.01 31.30
CA THR A 180 2.88 -18.76 32.52
C THR A 180 3.77 -17.53 32.41
N LYS A 181 4.06 -17.09 31.19
CA LYS A 181 4.87 -15.90 30.88
C LYS A 181 4.04 -14.71 30.43
N TRP A 182 2.71 -14.86 30.39
CA TRP A 182 1.81 -13.84 29.93
C TRP A 182 1.65 -12.73 30.99
N ASP A 183 1.91 -11.50 30.56
CA ASP A 183 1.71 -10.30 31.34
C ASP A 183 1.07 -9.25 30.44
N TYR A 184 -0.25 -9.09 30.58
CA TYR A 184 -1.00 -8.10 29.81
C TYR A 184 -0.55 -6.67 30.09
N ALA A 185 -0.23 -6.33 31.34
CA ALA A 185 0.19 -4.98 31.68
C ALA A 185 1.51 -4.65 30.99
N GLY A 186 2.48 -5.56 31.04
CA GLY A 186 3.73 -5.47 30.30
C GLY A 186 3.55 -5.45 28.78
N TYR A 187 2.74 -6.36 28.23
CA TYR A 187 2.44 -6.41 26.79
C TYR A 187 1.83 -5.09 26.32
N SER A 188 0.92 -4.50 27.10
CA SER A 188 0.26 -3.25 26.76
C SER A 188 1.21 -2.05 26.67
N LYS A 189 2.39 -2.14 27.29
CA LYS A 189 3.47 -1.14 27.23
C LYS A 189 4.48 -1.45 26.13
N VAL A 190 4.95 -2.70 26.04
CA VAL A 190 5.97 -3.14 25.08
C VAL A 190 5.54 -4.45 24.40
N PRO A 191 4.65 -4.41 23.39
CA PRO A 191 4.07 -5.61 22.78
C PRO A 191 5.09 -6.60 22.21
N GLY A 192 6.23 -6.09 21.72
CA GLY A 192 7.29 -6.93 21.15
C GLY A 192 8.04 -7.80 22.15
N LYS A 193 7.94 -7.51 23.47
CA LYS A 193 8.65 -8.25 24.51
C LYS A 193 7.89 -9.50 24.99
N TYR A 194 6.58 -9.54 24.81
CA TYR A 194 5.73 -10.61 25.33
C TYR A 194 5.08 -11.34 24.16
N GLU A 195 4.94 -12.66 24.29
CA GLU A 195 4.21 -13.46 23.30
C GLU A 195 2.71 -13.46 23.61
N PRO A 196 1.87 -12.94 22.71
CA PRO A 196 0.43 -12.82 22.95
C PRO A 196 -0.32 -14.12 22.70
N PRO A 197 -1.54 -14.31 23.25
CA PRO A 197 -2.34 -15.53 23.05
C PRO A 197 -2.79 -15.73 21.60
N HIS A 198 -2.90 -14.64 20.83
CA HIS A 198 -3.41 -14.65 19.48
C HIS A 198 -2.55 -13.81 18.53
N LEU A 199 -2.55 -14.20 17.26
CA LEU A 199 -1.96 -13.44 16.17
C LEU A 199 -3.07 -12.84 15.30
N PHE A 200 -2.85 -11.65 14.77
CA PHE A 200 -3.82 -10.92 13.94
C PHE A 200 -3.34 -10.79 12.50
N GLY A 201 -4.15 -11.24 11.56
CA GLY A 201 -3.93 -11.07 10.12
C GLY A 201 -5.03 -10.21 9.50
N ILE A 202 -4.72 -9.54 8.39
CA ILE A 202 -5.73 -8.79 7.63
C ILE A 202 -6.03 -9.45 6.29
N THR A 203 -7.20 -9.15 5.75
CA THR A 203 -7.69 -9.59 4.43
C THR A 203 -7.96 -8.38 3.54
N CYS A 204 -8.29 -8.62 2.26
CA CYS A 204 -8.67 -7.53 1.34
C CYS A 204 -9.87 -6.72 1.85
N ALA A 205 -10.81 -7.38 2.55
CA ALA A 205 -11.98 -6.72 3.12
C ALA A 205 -11.67 -5.65 4.17
N PHE A 206 -10.51 -5.73 4.86
CA PHE A 206 -10.12 -4.75 5.88
C PHE A 206 -10.05 -3.32 5.32
N CYS A 207 -9.57 -3.20 4.07
CA CYS A 207 -9.50 -1.92 3.36
C CYS A 207 -10.67 -1.72 2.41
N HIS A 208 -11.15 -2.76 1.73
CA HIS A 208 -12.08 -2.59 0.60
C HIS A 208 -13.57 -2.61 0.95
N VAL A 209 -13.96 -3.13 2.12
CA VAL A 209 -15.37 -3.14 2.54
C VAL A 209 -15.76 -1.80 3.13
N ALA A 210 -16.85 -1.26 2.62
CA ALA A 210 -17.52 -0.08 3.16
C ALA A 210 -19.04 -0.27 3.08
N PHE A 211 -19.78 0.80 3.38
CA PHE A 211 -21.24 0.77 3.28
C PHE A 211 -21.73 0.83 1.84
N ASP A 212 -22.66 -0.05 1.49
CA ASP A 212 -23.35 -0.09 0.20
C ASP A 212 -24.11 1.24 0.00
N PRO A 213 -23.78 2.05 -1.02
CA PRO A 213 -24.47 3.30 -1.27
C PRO A 213 -25.93 3.11 -1.73
N LEU A 214 -26.32 1.91 -2.18
CA LEU A 214 -27.69 1.57 -2.55
C LEU A 214 -28.50 1.03 -1.37
N ASN A 215 -27.85 0.66 -0.27
CA ASN A 215 -28.49 0.22 0.98
C ASN A 215 -27.67 0.66 2.22
N PRO A 216 -27.48 1.98 2.43
CA PRO A 216 -26.63 2.47 3.50
C PRO A 216 -27.21 2.12 4.89
N PRO A 217 -26.39 1.88 5.92
CA PRO A 217 -26.88 1.54 7.26
C PRO A 217 -27.65 2.72 7.88
N GLN A 218 -28.67 2.41 8.70
CA GLN A 218 -29.31 3.40 9.58
C GLN A 218 -28.39 3.78 10.76
N ASP A 219 -27.58 2.83 11.23
CA ASP A 219 -26.56 3.05 12.25
C ASP A 219 -25.21 2.51 11.73
N PRO A 220 -24.26 3.38 11.35
CA PRO A 220 -22.94 2.94 10.87
C PRO A 220 -22.09 2.27 11.96
N ILE A 221 -22.43 2.43 13.25
CA ILE A 221 -21.74 1.75 14.35
C ILE A 221 -22.16 0.27 14.39
N ARG A 222 -23.40 -0.04 14.01
CA ARG A 222 -23.99 -1.39 14.03
C ARG A 222 -24.57 -1.76 12.67
N PRO A 223 -23.73 -1.91 11.64
CA PRO A 223 -24.21 -2.30 10.32
C PRO A 223 -24.68 -3.75 10.30
N ARG A 224 -25.52 -4.08 9.33
CA ARG A 224 -25.92 -5.45 8.97
C ARG A 224 -25.18 -5.90 7.71
N TRP A 225 -25.07 -7.20 7.47
CA TRP A 225 -24.37 -7.75 6.29
C TRP A 225 -24.90 -7.21 4.96
N GLU A 226 -26.21 -7.01 4.84
CA GLU A 226 -26.86 -6.43 3.67
C GLU A 226 -26.54 -4.94 3.43
N ASN A 227 -25.88 -4.26 4.37
CA ASN A 227 -25.46 -2.86 4.26
C ASN A 227 -24.02 -2.71 3.76
N LEU A 228 -23.33 -3.80 3.44
CA LEU A 228 -21.91 -3.80 3.11
C LEU A 228 -21.68 -4.04 1.61
N ALA A 229 -20.72 -3.32 1.05
CA ALA A 229 -20.20 -3.50 -0.30
C ALA A 229 -18.68 -3.68 -0.22
N ALA A 230 -18.14 -4.73 -0.84
CA ALA A 230 -16.70 -5.05 -0.73
C ALA A 230 -15.86 -4.50 -1.88
N ASN A 231 -16.48 -3.84 -2.85
CA ASN A 231 -15.85 -3.39 -4.07
C ASN A 231 -15.74 -1.86 -4.15
N ILE A 232 -16.27 -1.11 -3.19
CA ILE A 232 -16.29 0.36 -3.27
C ILE A 232 -15.04 1.02 -2.67
N GLY A 233 -14.28 0.30 -1.85
CA GLY A 233 -13.16 0.85 -1.08
C GLY A 233 -13.64 1.60 0.16
N ASN A 234 -13.00 1.44 1.32
CA ASN A 234 -13.40 2.15 2.53
C ASN A 234 -12.92 3.60 2.49
N GLN A 235 -13.77 4.53 2.01
CA GLN A 235 -13.43 5.96 1.94
C GLN A 235 -13.21 6.60 3.32
N TYR A 236 -13.62 5.94 4.39
CA TYR A 236 -13.61 6.48 5.74
C TYR A 236 -12.35 6.10 6.53
N LEU A 237 -11.63 5.05 6.09
CA LEU A 237 -10.47 4.49 6.77
C LEU A 237 -9.39 5.55 7.01
N HIS A 238 -8.92 5.67 8.24
CA HIS A 238 -7.77 6.51 8.61
C HIS A 238 -6.57 5.62 8.93
N GLU A 239 -5.95 5.07 7.88
CA GLU A 239 -4.89 4.07 8.01
C GLU A 239 -3.64 4.62 8.74
N GLY A 240 -3.25 5.88 8.52
CA GLY A 240 -2.10 6.45 9.21
C GLY A 240 -2.26 6.50 10.74
N ARG A 241 -3.47 6.80 11.25
CA ARG A 241 -3.79 6.71 12.68
C ARG A 241 -3.83 5.28 13.20
N LEU A 242 -4.24 4.32 12.39
CA LEU A 242 -4.22 2.90 12.76
C LEU A 242 -2.80 2.43 13.09
N PHE A 243 -1.79 2.88 12.33
CA PHE A 243 -0.40 2.47 12.54
C PHE A 243 0.39 3.36 13.50
N PHE A 244 0.11 4.67 13.54
CA PHE A 244 0.94 5.62 14.30
C PHE A 244 0.19 6.52 15.28
N GLY A 245 -1.15 6.55 15.23
CA GLY A 245 -1.94 7.38 16.14
C GLY A 245 -2.03 6.75 17.53
N THR A 246 -1.69 7.50 18.59
CA THR A 246 -1.85 7.01 19.97
C THR A 246 -2.47 8.02 20.92
N GLU A 247 -2.20 9.32 20.79
CA GLU A 247 -2.83 10.35 21.63
C GLU A 247 -4.33 10.47 21.36
N GLY A 248 -5.15 10.48 22.41
CA GLY A 248 -6.61 10.66 22.32
C GLY A 248 -7.40 9.48 21.72
N LEU A 249 -6.74 8.51 21.08
CA LEU A 249 -7.37 7.30 20.56
C LEU A 249 -7.87 6.38 21.68
N PHE A 250 -7.20 6.36 22.83
CA PHE A 250 -7.44 5.36 23.89
C PHE A 250 -7.66 6.00 25.26
N ARG A 251 -8.74 5.62 25.96
CA ARG A 251 -9.03 6.05 27.35
C ARG A 251 -8.20 5.31 28.42
N PHE A 252 -7.44 4.29 28.02
CA PHE A 252 -6.80 3.35 28.94
C PHE A 252 -5.27 3.36 28.89
N HIS A 253 -4.67 4.23 28.08
CA HIS A 253 -3.24 4.45 28.05
C HIS A 253 -2.97 5.89 28.50
N GLU A 254 -2.29 6.04 29.63
CA GLU A 254 -1.58 7.28 29.95
C GLU A 254 -0.54 7.56 28.85
N LYS A 255 -0.02 8.79 28.80
CA LYS A 255 0.81 9.47 27.78
C LYS A 255 2.10 8.75 27.29
N GLU A 256 2.12 7.42 27.17
CA GLU A 256 3.27 6.56 26.85
C GLU A 256 3.25 6.07 25.38
N GLY A 257 2.78 6.88 24.42
CA GLY A 257 2.76 6.54 22.99
C GLY A 257 3.10 7.72 22.10
N LEU A 258 3.20 7.51 20.78
CA LEU A 258 3.49 8.58 19.82
C LEU A 258 2.49 9.74 19.94
N GLY A 259 3.03 10.94 20.15
CA GLY A 259 2.28 12.19 20.27
C GLY A 259 2.56 13.14 19.11
N PRO A 260 1.86 14.28 19.06
CA PRO A 260 2.10 15.37 18.13
C PRO A 260 3.55 15.87 18.08
N ASP A 261 4.32 15.66 19.14
CA ASP A 261 5.75 15.98 19.19
C ASP A 261 6.65 14.86 18.59
N ASP A 262 6.07 13.85 17.95
CA ASP A 262 6.75 12.83 17.14
C ASP A 262 6.43 12.99 15.63
N PHE A 263 7.47 13.00 14.79
CA PHE A 263 7.29 13.13 13.33
C PHE A 263 6.52 11.96 12.71
N VAL A 264 6.71 10.74 13.22
CA VAL A 264 5.99 9.56 12.73
C VAL A 264 4.49 9.66 13.02
N TRP A 265 4.11 10.29 14.14
CA TRP A 265 2.71 10.64 14.41
C TRP A 265 2.22 11.69 13.41
N GLN A 266 2.98 12.76 13.18
CA GLN A 266 2.63 13.82 12.21
C GLN A 266 2.38 13.24 10.82
N TYR A 267 3.23 12.30 10.38
CA TYR A 267 3.04 11.56 9.13
C TYR A 267 1.73 10.76 9.11
N GLY A 268 1.47 9.95 10.14
CA GLY A 268 0.24 9.14 10.20
C GLY A 268 -1.03 9.97 10.31
N GLU A 269 -0.99 11.08 11.05
CA GLU A 269 -2.11 11.96 11.27
C GLU A 269 -2.48 12.77 10.02
N THR A 270 -1.48 13.17 9.23
CA THR A 270 -1.70 13.97 8.01
C THR A 270 -2.07 13.14 6.78
N GLN A 271 -2.14 11.81 6.90
CA GLN A 271 -2.63 10.95 5.82
C GLN A 271 -4.15 11.12 5.63
N GLN A 272 -4.56 11.37 4.39
CA GLN A 272 -5.96 11.55 4.04
C GLN A 272 -6.78 10.27 4.27
N ARG A 273 -8.02 10.42 4.77
CA ARG A 273 -8.95 9.28 4.90
C ARG A 273 -9.24 8.62 3.55
N GLY A 274 -9.55 7.34 3.58
CA GLY A 274 -9.85 6.54 2.39
C GLY A 274 -8.63 6.24 1.53
N THR A 275 -7.43 6.52 2.04
CA THR A 275 -6.18 6.17 1.40
C THR A 275 -5.44 5.07 2.17
N SER A 276 -4.60 4.32 1.47
CA SER A 276 -3.65 3.38 2.02
C SER A 276 -2.26 3.70 1.48
N GLU A 277 -1.27 3.70 2.38
CA GLU A 277 0.13 3.92 2.08
C GLU A 277 0.92 2.63 2.34
N THR A 278 0.86 1.71 1.38
CA THR A 278 1.57 0.43 1.46
C THR A 278 3.08 0.59 1.25
N SER A 279 3.54 1.70 0.65
CA SER A 279 4.97 2.00 0.54
C SER A 279 5.59 2.23 1.92
N ARG A 280 4.82 2.58 2.95
CA ARG A 280 5.32 2.67 4.34
C ARG A 280 6.11 1.45 4.79
N PHE A 281 5.74 0.25 4.32
CA PHE A 281 6.48 -0.98 4.59
C PHE A 281 7.45 -1.30 3.44
N SER A 282 6.92 -1.31 2.21
CA SER A 282 7.70 -1.41 0.97
C SER A 282 8.29 -0.06 0.59
N TYR A 283 9.23 0.42 1.41
CA TYR A 283 9.65 1.82 1.38
C TYR A 283 10.43 2.15 0.10
N ASP A 284 9.71 2.72 -0.88
CA ASP A 284 10.27 3.39 -2.06
C ASP A 284 10.61 4.86 -1.80
N PHE A 285 10.42 5.30 -0.55
CA PHE A 285 10.72 6.65 -0.07
C PHE A 285 10.00 7.73 -0.85
N LEU A 286 8.75 7.46 -1.23
CA LEU A 286 7.84 8.43 -1.78
C LEU A 286 6.52 8.35 -1.01
N ASN A 287 6.17 9.43 -0.31
CA ASN A 287 4.86 9.54 0.34
C ASN A 287 3.79 9.68 -0.75
N ASN A 288 3.11 8.58 -1.06
CA ASN A 288 2.17 8.44 -2.15
C ASN A 288 0.85 7.74 -1.73
N PRO A 289 0.21 8.17 -0.61
CA PRO A 289 -0.98 7.51 -0.09
C PRO A 289 -2.04 7.44 -1.17
N ASN A 290 -2.57 6.25 -1.39
CA ASN A 290 -3.43 5.98 -2.52
C ASN A 290 -4.85 5.73 -2.08
N THR A 291 -5.82 6.27 -2.79
CA THR A 291 -7.23 5.90 -2.67
C THR A 291 -7.35 4.38 -2.67
N ILE A 292 -8.12 3.86 -1.73
CA ILE A 292 -8.54 2.46 -1.79
C ILE A 292 -9.51 2.35 -2.98
N ASN A 293 -9.02 1.76 -4.07
CA ASN A 293 -9.71 1.84 -5.35
C ASN A 293 -11.06 1.10 -5.32
N PRO A 294 -12.11 1.71 -5.90
CA PRO A 294 -13.30 0.95 -6.25
C PRO A 294 -12.99 -0.01 -7.40
N VAL A 295 -13.58 -1.20 -7.34
CA VAL A 295 -13.44 -2.29 -8.30
C VAL A 295 -14.80 -2.52 -8.95
N PHE A 296 -14.91 -2.15 -10.21
CA PHE A 296 -16.10 -2.33 -11.03
C PHE A 296 -15.70 -2.83 -12.41
N TYR A 297 -16.63 -3.51 -13.07
CA TYR A 297 -16.54 -3.86 -14.48
C TYR A 297 -15.20 -4.50 -14.89
N VAL A 298 -14.64 -5.36 -14.05
CA VAL A 298 -13.36 -6.03 -14.32
C VAL A 298 -13.41 -6.77 -15.66
N GLY A 299 -14.54 -7.42 -15.97
CA GLY A 299 -14.74 -8.15 -17.21
C GLY A 299 -14.86 -7.28 -18.48
N GLN A 300 -15.18 -5.99 -18.34
CA GLN A 300 -15.43 -5.05 -19.45
C GLN A 300 -14.24 -4.11 -19.73
N ARG A 301 -13.15 -4.23 -18.96
CA ARG A 301 -11.92 -3.45 -19.20
C ARG A 301 -11.23 -3.85 -20.49
N VAL A 302 -10.62 -2.86 -21.15
CA VAL A 302 -9.86 -3.07 -22.39
C VAL A 302 -8.59 -3.86 -22.06
N PRO A 303 -8.31 -4.95 -22.80
CA PRO A 303 -7.10 -5.71 -22.58
C PRO A 303 -5.89 -5.07 -23.26
N PHE A 304 -4.77 -5.09 -22.55
CA PHE A 304 -3.44 -4.77 -23.06
C PHE A 304 -2.60 -6.04 -23.10
N PHE A 305 -1.59 -6.05 -23.97
CA PHE A 305 -0.66 -7.16 -24.12
C PHE A 305 0.74 -6.68 -23.82
N GLU A 306 1.33 -7.23 -22.76
CA GLU A 306 2.66 -6.85 -22.27
C GLU A 306 3.52 -8.09 -22.05
N THR A 307 4.80 -7.89 -21.79
CA THR A 307 5.79 -8.94 -21.62
C THR A 307 6.23 -8.98 -20.17
N THR A 308 6.00 -10.12 -19.51
CA THR A 308 6.49 -10.38 -18.15
C THR A 308 8.02 -10.31 -18.07
N PRO A 309 8.62 -10.16 -16.87
CA PRO A 309 10.08 -10.15 -16.71
C PRO A 309 10.80 -11.36 -17.35
N PRO A 310 10.29 -12.61 -17.27
CA PRO A 310 10.88 -13.76 -17.97
C PRO A 310 10.71 -13.76 -19.50
N GLY A 311 10.02 -12.79 -20.09
CA GLY A 311 9.82 -12.70 -21.54
C GLY A 311 8.54 -13.36 -22.05
N LEU A 312 7.62 -13.76 -21.16
CA LEU A 312 6.35 -14.38 -21.56
C LEU A 312 5.31 -13.29 -21.87
N PRO A 313 4.61 -13.38 -23.01
CA PRO A 313 3.52 -12.47 -23.33
C PRO A 313 2.34 -12.70 -22.39
N GLN A 314 1.73 -11.62 -21.95
CA GLN A 314 0.70 -11.63 -20.92
C GLN A 314 -0.38 -10.60 -21.23
N ARG A 315 -1.64 -11.04 -21.12
CA ARG A 315 -2.79 -10.15 -21.15
C ARG A 315 -2.94 -9.48 -19.78
N THR A 316 -3.05 -8.14 -19.76
CA THR A 316 -3.32 -7.33 -18.57
C THR A 316 -4.51 -6.39 -18.81
N LEU A 317 -5.10 -5.87 -17.73
CA LEU A 317 -6.26 -4.97 -17.74
C LEU A 317 -5.96 -3.59 -17.16
N HIS A 318 -4.72 -3.37 -16.71
CA HIS A 318 -4.27 -2.06 -16.25
C HIS A 318 -5.13 -1.45 -15.13
N VAL A 319 -5.54 -2.26 -14.15
CA VAL A 319 -6.46 -1.87 -13.07
C VAL A 319 -5.78 -0.98 -12.01
N LEU A 320 -4.51 -1.25 -11.67
CA LEU A 320 -3.79 -0.47 -10.66
C LEU A 320 -3.36 0.91 -11.22
N LYS A 321 -3.58 1.98 -10.45
CA LYS A 321 -3.37 3.38 -10.90
C LYS A 321 -1.91 3.73 -11.23
N ASP A 322 -0.97 3.05 -10.59
CA ASP A 322 0.48 3.22 -10.68
C ASP A 322 1.15 2.34 -11.75
N GLY A 323 0.45 1.37 -12.34
CA GLY A 323 1.03 0.54 -13.42
C GLY A 323 1.60 -0.82 -13.01
N ALA A 324 1.67 -1.10 -11.70
CA ALA A 324 2.34 -2.26 -11.11
C ALA A 324 1.56 -3.61 -11.18
N ASP A 325 0.57 -3.73 -12.06
CA ASP A 325 -0.18 -4.97 -12.38
C ASP A 325 -0.01 -5.39 -13.85
N SER A 326 1.06 -4.91 -14.46
CA SER A 326 1.40 -5.14 -15.87
C SER A 326 1.78 -6.58 -16.20
N VAL A 327 1.86 -7.47 -15.20
CA VAL A 327 2.06 -8.93 -15.34
C VAL A 327 0.76 -9.73 -15.34
N GLY A 328 -0.38 -9.07 -15.59
CA GLY A 328 -1.69 -9.70 -15.69
C GLY A 328 -2.48 -9.71 -14.39
N LEU A 329 -3.80 -9.85 -14.52
CA LEU A 329 -4.74 -9.71 -13.40
C LEU A 329 -4.48 -10.73 -12.29
N GLU A 330 -4.15 -11.98 -12.64
CA GLU A 330 -3.95 -13.04 -11.66
C GLU A 330 -2.76 -12.74 -10.74
N MET A 331 -1.62 -12.42 -11.35
CA MET A 331 -0.39 -12.08 -10.63
C MET A 331 -0.53 -10.77 -9.87
N GLY A 332 -1.22 -9.77 -10.47
CA GLY A 332 -1.52 -8.51 -9.79
C GLY A 332 -2.34 -8.70 -8.51
N LEU A 333 -3.36 -9.57 -8.53
CA LEU A 333 -4.18 -9.90 -7.37
C LEU A 333 -3.42 -10.74 -6.34
N ALA A 334 -2.65 -11.74 -6.76
CA ALA A 334 -1.85 -12.57 -5.85
C ALA A 334 -0.82 -11.73 -5.07
N ARG A 335 -0.18 -10.75 -5.71
CA ARG A 335 0.76 -9.82 -5.07
C ARG A 335 0.11 -9.03 -3.92
N VAL A 336 -1.17 -8.66 -4.02
CA VAL A 336 -1.85 -7.88 -2.97
C VAL A 336 -1.81 -8.62 -1.62
N PHE A 337 -1.89 -9.96 -1.62
CA PHE A 337 -1.76 -10.74 -0.39
C PHE A 337 -0.36 -10.64 0.23
N ILE A 338 0.70 -10.53 -0.57
CA ILE A 338 2.05 -10.24 -0.08
C ILE A 338 2.11 -8.82 0.50
N ASN A 339 1.55 -7.81 -0.20
CA ASN A 339 1.54 -6.42 0.30
C ASN A 339 0.86 -6.25 1.67
N ILE A 340 -0.05 -7.17 2.03
CA ILE A 340 -0.72 -7.17 3.34
C ILE A 340 -0.09 -8.15 4.34
N GLY A 341 1.00 -8.84 4.01
CA GLY A 341 1.80 -9.63 4.95
C GLY A 341 2.04 -11.11 4.62
N MET A 342 1.51 -11.65 3.51
CA MET A 342 1.72 -13.06 3.16
C MET A 342 3.20 -13.34 2.88
N GLU A 343 3.67 -14.54 3.26
CA GLU A 343 5.09 -14.94 3.26
C GLU A 343 5.96 -13.97 4.10
N GLY A 344 5.39 -13.47 5.22
CA GLY A 344 5.95 -12.40 6.05
C GLY A 344 7.45 -12.46 6.36
N PRO A 345 8.00 -13.59 6.86
CA PRO A 345 9.44 -13.72 7.10
C PRO A 345 10.31 -13.47 5.87
N TYR A 346 9.88 -13.98 4.71
CA TYR A 346 10.56 -13.75 3.43
C TYR A 346 10.38 -12.30 2.99
N TRP A 347 9.17 -11.76 3.06
CA TRP A 347 8.91 -10.37 2.68
C TRP A 347 9.74 -9.36 3.48
N ILE A 348 9.79 -9.49 4.81
CA ILE A 348 10.56 -8.59 5.70
C ILE A 348 12.05 -8.59 5.38
N ASP A 349 12.60 -9.75 5.01
CA ASP A 349 14.01 -9.90 4.64
C ASP A 349 14.36 -9.21 3.29
N HIS A 350 13.35 -8.79 2.53
CA HIS A 350 13.49 -8.02 1.29
C HIS A 350 13.20 -6.52 1.45
N LEU A 351 12.60 -6.11 2.57
CA LEU A 351 12.34 -4.71 2.88
C LEU A 351 13.63 -3.96 3.24
N TRP A 352 13.62 -2.65 3.05
CA TRP A 352 14.68 -1.79 3.59
C TRP A 352 14.78 -1.95 5.11
N ASN A 353 16.01 -2.15 5.60
CA ASN A 353 16.28 -2.27 7.02
C ASN A 353 17.19 -1.12 7.50
N PRO A 354 16.64 -0.06 8.11
CA PRO A 354 17.44 1.07 8.61
C PRO A 354 18.41 0.69 9.73
N VAL A 355 18.15 -0.39 10.48
CA VAL A 355 19.01 -0.85 11.57
C VAL A 355 20.23 -1.58 11.03
N LYS A 356 20.05 -2.37 9.97
CA LYS A 356 21.15 -3.12 9.33
C LYS A 356 21.83 -2.33 8.21
N GLY A 357 21.19 -1.28 7.70
CA GLY A 357 21.65 -0.53 6.52
C GLY A 357 21.36 -1.24 5.20
N THR A 358 20.68 -2.40 5.23
CA THR A 358 20.40 -3.20 4.05
C THR A 358 19.35 -2.52 3.17
N PRO A 359 19.63 -2.29 1.87
CA PRO A 359 18.66 -1.72 0.94
C PRO A 359 17.49 -2.68 0.69
N GLN A 360 16.37 -2.12 0.24
CA GLN A 360 15.28 -2.91 -0.31
C GLN A 360 15.77 -3.70 -1.54
N ARG A 361 15.27 -4.92 -1.73
CA ARG A 361 15.64 -5.81 -2.85
C ARG A 361 14.42 -6.51 -3.45
N PRO A 362 14.46 -6.92 -4.73
CA PRO A 362 13.33 -7.57 -5.39
C PRO A 362 12.85 -8.83 -4.68
N MET A 363 11.54 -9.02 -4.54
CA MET A 363 10.96 -10.32 -4.19
C MET A 363 10.96 -11.21 -5.43
N LEU A 364 11.61 -12.37 -5.33
CA LEU A 364 11.81 -13.25 -6.48
C LEU A 364 10.68 -14.27 -6.58
N LEU A 365 9.92 -14.19 -7.68
CA LEU A 365 8.76 -15.04 -7.88
C LEU A 365 9.13 -16.53 -8.01
N ASP A 366 10.29 -16.82 -8.60
CA ASP A 366 10.79 -18.19 -8.71
C ASP A 366 11.16 -18.78 -7.34
N GLU A 367 11.62 -17.99 -6.38
CA GLU A 367 11.87 -18.47 -5.02
C GLU A 367 10.56 -18.78 -4.30
N ILE A 368 9.58 -17.88 -4.38
CA ILE A 368 8.25 -18.06 -3.78
C ILE A 368 7.54 -19.27 -4.39
N ARG A 369 7.62 -19.44 -5.72
CA ARG A 369 7.08 -20.62 -6.42
C ARG A 369 7.95 -21.87 -6.29
N ARG A 370 9.06 -21.79 -5.57
CA ARG A 370 10.05 -22.86 -5.38
C ARG A 370 10.57 -23.44 -6.71
N LYS A 371 10.65 -22.63 -7.76
CA LYS A 371 11.18 -22.93 -9.09
C LYS A 371 12.67 -22.56 -9.20
N VAL A 372 13.43 -22.88 -8.17
CA VAL A 372 14.87 -22.64 -8.10
C VAL A 372 15.62 -23.97 -7.92
N PRO A 373 16.93 -24.02 -8.21
CA PRO A 373 17.74 -25.21 -7.97
C PRO A 373 17.66 -25.73 -6.52
N ALA A 374 17.90 -27.04 -6.34
CA ALA A 374 17.68 -27.73 -5.06
C ALA A 374 18.55 -27.18 -3.92
N GLU A 375 19.78 -26.75 -4.22
CA GLU A 375 20.67 -26.10 -3.27
C GLU A 375 20.11 -24.77 -2.77
N ARG A 376 19.46 -24.00 -3.65
CA ARG A 376 18.82 -22.74 -3.28
C ARG A 376 17.60 -22.99 -2.41
N LEU A 377 16.78 -23.99 -2.72
CA LEU A 377 15.65 -24.39 -1.87
C LEU A 377 16.12 -24.79 -0.46
N LYS A 378 17.17 -25.62 -0.37
CA LYS A 378 17.74 -26.03 0.93
C LYS A 378 18.22 -24.83 1.75
N TYR A 379 18.83 -23.84 1.10
CA TYR A 379 19.23 -22.60 1.75
C TYR A 379 18.02 -21.82 2.27
N LEU A 380 16.98 -21.63 1.46
CA LEU A 380 15.78 -20.88 1.83
C LEU A 380 15.05 -21.56 3.00
N ASP A 381 14.86 -22.88 2.93
CA ASP A 381 14.21 -23.66 3.98
C ASP A 381 14.99 -23.56 5.30
N ALA A 382 16.32 -23.57 5.26
CA ALA A 382 17.15 -23.40 6.45
C ALA A 382 17.13 -21.94 6.99
N ARG A 383 17.15 -20.94 6.11
CA ARG A 383 17.20 -19.52 6.46
C ARG A 383 15.95 -19.06 7.23
N TYR A 384 14.79 -19.58 6.87
CA TYR A 384 13.51 -19.16 7.45
C TYR A 384 12.86 -20.22 8.34
N ALA A 385 13.61 -21.25 8.76
CA ALA A 385 13.13 -22.32 9.63
C ALA A 385 12.72 -21.84 11.03
N ASP A 386 13.33 -20.76 11.53
CA ASP A 386 13.02 -20.15 12.83
C ASP A 386 11.95 -19.04 12.73
N GLY A 387 11.71 -18.53 11.51
CA GLY A 387 10.83 -17.41 11.17
C GLY A 387 11.43 -16.04 11.47
N GLY A 388 12.44 -15.95 12.34
CA GLY A 388 12.94 -14.71 12.94
C GLY A 388 12.23 -14.27 14.24
N PRO A 389 12.48 -13.04 14.71
CA PRO A 389 11.95 -12.55 15.99
C PRO A 389 10.41 -12.47 16.04
N GLY A 390 9.81 -13.25 16.95
CA GLY A 390 8.37 -13.25 17.23
C GLY A 390 7.48 -14.03 16.26
N THR A 391 8.01 -14.54 15.15
CA THR A 391 7.22 -15.21 14.09
C THR A 391 7.29 -16.72 14.19
N VAL A 392 6.35 -17.43 13.56
CA VAL A 392 6.45 -18.88 13.38
C VAL A 392 7.30 -19.16 12.13
N GLY A 393 8.30 -20.03 12.26
CA GLY A 393 9.14 -20.45 11.13
C GLY A 393 8.48 -21.47 10.21
N TYR A 394 8.97 -21.56 8.98
CA TYR A 394 8.48 -22.55 8.03
C TYR A 394 8.87 -23.97 8.44
N THR A 395 7.98 -24.92 8.17
CA THR A 395 8.17 -26.34 8.53
C THR A 395 8.13 -27.21 7.26
N PRO A 396 8.57 -28.48 7.32
CA PRO A 396 8.40 -29.39 6.19
C PRO A 396 6.94 -29.54 5.72
N ASP A 397 5.98 -29.46 6.64
CA ASP A 397 4.55 -29.53 6.33
C ASP A 397 3.98 -28.18 5.83
N TRP A 398 4.67 -27.08 6.13
CA TRP A 398 4.36 -25.73 5.67
C TRP A 398 5.62 -24.99 5.19
N PRO A 399 6.17 -25.39 4.03
CA PRO A 399 7.36 -24.75 3.50
C PRO A 399 7.05 -23.34 2.98
N MET A 400 8.07 -22.50 2.87
CA MET A 400 7.98 -21.20 2.19
C MET A 400 7.40 -21.38 0.79
N GLY A 401 6.41 -20.55 0.42
CA GLY A 401 5.70 -20.64 -0.85
C GLY A 401 4.39 -21.44 -0.81
N LYS A 402 4.10 -22.17 0.28
CA LYS A 402 2.81 -22.87 0.42
C LYS A 402 1.63 -21.90 0.50
N SER A 403 1.77 -20.80 1.25
CA SER A 403 0.72 -19.78 1.35
C SER A 403 0.51 -19.08 0.00
N TRP A 404 1.59 -18.82 -0.74
CA TRP A 404 1.49 -18.40 -2.13
C TRP A 404 0.71 -19.38 -3.01
N ALA A 405 1.07 -20.66 -3.03
CA ALA A 405 0.41 -21.66 -3.89
C ALA A 405 -1.08 -21.80 -3.58
N LEU A 406 -1.46 -21.77 -2.30
CA LEU A 406 -2.86 -21.78 -1.87
C LEU A 406 -3.59 -20.51 -2.33
N THR A 407 -2.95 -19.35 -2.25
CA THR A 407 -3.51 -18.08 -2.72
C THR A 407 -3.69 -18.09 -4.23
N GLU A 408 -2.67 -18.50 -4.98
CA GLU A 408 -2.68 -18.60 -6.44
C GLU A 408 -3.83 -19.49 -6.93
N ALA A 409 -4.09 -20.61 -6.26
CA ALA A 409 -5.22 -21.49 -6.58
C ALA A 409 -6.61 -20.85 -6.37
N ARG A 410 -6.72 -19.82 -5.52
CA ARG A 410 -7.97 -19.10 -5.22
C ARG A 410 -8.22 -17.93 -6.18
N ILE A 411 -7.19 -17.46 -6.88
CA ILE A 411 -7.26 -16.26 -7.73
C ILE A 411 -8.32 -16.36 -8.83
N PRO A 412 -8.52 -17.48 -9.55
CA PRO A 412 -9.58 -17.56 -10.56
C PRO A 412 -10.98 -17.33 -9.99
N ALA A 413 -11.27 -17.90 -8.81
CA ALA A 413 -12.53 -17.69 -8.11
C ALA A 413 -12.68 -16.22 -7.66
N LEU A 414 -11.60 -15.63 -7.15
CA LEU A 414 -11.58 -14.22 -6.77
C LEU A 414 -11.83 -13.30 -7.97
N ILE A 415 -11.26 -13.58 -9.13
CA ILE A 415 -11.51 -12.82 -10.37
C ILE A 415 -12.99 -12.93 -10.76
N ALA A 416 -13.58 -14.13 -10.70
CA ALA A 416 -14.99 -14.33 -10.99
C ALA A 416 -15.89 -13.51 -10.05
N TYR A 417 -15.57 -13.52 -8.74
CA TYR A 417 -16.26 -12.71 -7.74
C TYR A 417 -16.16 -11.21 -8.01
N LEU A 418 -14.94 -10.67 -8.22
CA LEU A 418 -14.75 -9.24 -8.50
C LEU A 418 -15.40 -8.81 -9.82
N SER A 419 -15.50 -9.72 -10.79
CA SER A 419 -16.17 -9.48 -12.07
C SER A 419 -17.70 -9.46 -11.96
N SER A 420 -18.27 -9.87 -10.82
CA SER A 420 -19.72 -9.86 -10.60
C SER A 420 -20.29 -8.48 -10.23
N TYR A 421 -19.43 -7.51 -9.89
CA TYR A 421 -19.85 -6.17 -9.47
C TYR A 421 -20.15 -5.26 -10.66
N GLU A 422 -21.34 -4.68 -10.60
CA GLU A 422 -21.84 -3.67 -11.54
C GLU A 422 -21.84 -2.26 -10.90
N PRO A 423 -21.96 -1.18 -11.69
CA PRO A 423 -22.08 0.18 -11.20
C PRO A 423 -23.24 0.35 -10.22
N MET A 424 -22.97 1.06 -9.13
CA MET A 424 -23.97 1.53 -8.18
C MET A 424 -24.46 2.91 -8.59
N ARG A 425 -25.40 2.99 -9.52
CA ARG A 425 -25.88 4.26 -10.09
C ARG A 425 -26.74 5.03 -9.09
N LEU A 426 -26.63 6.36 -9.07
CA LEU A 426 -27.40 7.22 -8.14
C LEU A 426 -28.91 7.04 -8.31
N LYS A 427 -29.39 6.85 -9.54
CA LYS A 427 -30.84 6.65 -9.82
C LYS A 427 -31.44 5.44 -9.08
N ASP A 428 -30.60 4.47 -8.73
CA ASP A 428 -30.99 3.21 -8.10
C ASP A 428 -30.90 3.29 -6.56
N ALA A 429 -30.29 4.35 -6.02
CA ALA A 429 -30.17 4.57 -4.58
C ALA A 429 -31.50 5.06 -3.97
N PRO A 430 -31.75 4.82 -2.67
CA PRO A 430 -32.88 5.39 -1.96
C PRO A 430 -32.92 6.91 -2.10
N ASP A 431 -34.06 7.45 -2.54
CA ASP A 431 -34.25 8.87 -2.89
C ASP A 431 -33.31 9.42 -3.99
N GLY A 432 -32.47 8.61 -4.62
CA GLY A 432 -31.42 9.07 -5.53
C GLY A 432 -31.95 9.79 -6.77
N ALA A 433 -33.11 9.38 -7.29
CA ALA A 433 -33.76 10.01 -8.44
C ALA A 433 -34.09 11.50 -8.21
N ARG A 434 -34.29 11.95 -6.95
CA ARG A 434 -34.55 13.38 -6.65
C ARG A 434 -33.34 14.27 -6.85
N HIS A 435 -32.15 13.67 -6.92
CA HIS A 435 -30.87 14.36 -7.10
C HIS A 435 -30.44 14.42 -8.57
N LEU A 436 -31.23 13.84 -9.48
CA LEU A 436 -30.99 13.80 -10.91
C LEU A 436 -31.95 14.70 -11.66
N LEU A 437 -31.48 15.22 -12.80
CA LEU A 437 -32.33 15.88 -13.78
C LEU A 437 -33.32 14.86 -14.40
N ASN A 438 -34.56 15.28 -14.59
CA ASN A 438 -35.63 14.53 -15.22
C ASN A 438 -35.60 14.75 -16.74
N PRO A 439 -35.17 13.74 -17.53
CA PRO A 439 -35.08 13.87 -18.99
C PRO A 439 -36.45 14.02 -19.68
N SER A 440 -37.56 13.82 -18.98
CA SER A 440 -38.91 14.06 -19.52
C SER A 440 -39.27 15.54 -19.61
N LYS A 441 -38.49 16.43 -18.98
CA LYS A 441 -38.68 17.88 -19.05
C LYS A 441 -37.68 18.48 -20.04
N SER A 442 -38.18 19.20 -21.04
CA SER A 442 -37.37 19.73 -22.15
C SER A 442 -36.12 20.51 -21.70
N GLU A 443 -36.24 21.39 -20.70
CA GLU A 443 -35.11 22.22 -20.23
C GLU A 443 -34.02 21.38 -19.54
N GLU A 444 -34.44 20.40 -18.74
CA GLU A 444 -33.53 19.49 -18.02
C GLU A 444 -32.87 18.49 -18.99
N ALA A 445 -33.59 18.02 -20.01
CA ALA A 445 -33.05 17.19 -21.09
C ALA A 445 -31.98 17.93 -21.90
N GLU A 446 -32.22 19.19 -22.28
CA GLU A 446 -31.22 20.01 -22.98
C GLU A 446 -30.00 20.29 -22.09
N ARG A 447 -30.21 20.46 -20.78
CA ARG A 447 -29.11 20.59 -19.81
C ARG A 447 -28.24 19.33 -19.75
N LEU A 448 -28.84 18.15 -19.67
CA LEU A 448 -28.11 16.88 -19.74
C LEU A 448 -27.36 16.71 -21.06
N LYS A 449 -27.97 17.08 -22.18
CA LYS A 449 -27.34 17.01 -23.50
C LYS A 449 -26.10 17.91 -23.58
N ARG A 450 -26.14 19.12 -23.03
CA ARG A 450 -24.96 19.99 -22.93
C ARG A 450 -23.86 19.36 -22.07
N GLY A 451 -24.22 18.80 -20.91
CA GLY A 451 -23.28 18.04 -20.06
C GLY A 451 -22.61 16.87 -20.77
N LYS A 452 -23.39 16.09 -21.54
CA LYS A 452 -22.88 15.00 -22.41
C LYS A 452 -21.84 15.51 -23.42
N ILE A 453 -22.14 16.60 -24.13
CA ILE A 453 -21.22 17.18 -25.13
C ILE A 453 -19.93 17.67 -24.46
N LEU A 454 -20.04 18.32 -23.29
CA LEU A 454 -18.87 18.78 -22.53
C LEU A 454 -17.99 17.60 -22.08
N PHE A 455 -18.59 16.52 -21.60
CA PHE A 455 -17.85 15.31 -21.24
C PHE A 455 -17.16 14.69 -22.46
N ALA A 456 -17.86 14.61 -23.61
CA ALA A 456 -17.29 14.12 -24.85
C ALA A 456 -16.06 14.93 -25.30
N ASP A 457 -16.16 16.25 -25.24
CA ASP A 457 -15.14 17.17 -25.73
C ASP A 457 -13.91 17.27 -24.81
N HIS A 458 -14.08 17.01 -23.49
CA HIS A 458 -13.04 17.31 -22.50
C HIS A 458 -12.58 16.14 -21.62
N CYS A 459 -13.37 15.06 -21.53
CA CYS A 459 -13.15 14.00 -20.53
C CYS A 459 -13.10 12.60 -21.14
N ALA A 460 -13.89 12.32 -22.19
CA ALA A 460 -14.10 10.98 -22.71
C ALA A 460 -12.85 10.27 -23.25
N GLU A 461 -11.84 11.02 -23.71
CA GLU A 461 -10.56 10.44 -24.16
C GLU A 461 -9.89 9.64 -23.03
N CYS A 462 -9.77 10.23 -21.84
CA CYS A 462 -9.18 9.56 -20.70
C CYS A 462 -10.20 8.66 -19.97
N HIS A 463 -11.46 9.08 -19.91
CA HIS A 463 -12.52 8.48 -19.08
C HIS A 463 -13.57 7.70 -19.88
N SER A 464 -13.15 6.96 -20.90
CA SER A 464 -14.00 5.95 -21.54
C SER A 464 -13.16 4.80 -22.08
N ASN A 465 -13.65 3.58 -21.97
CA ASN A 465 -13.12 2.43 -22.71
C ASN A 465 -13.78 2.26 -24.09
N LYS A 466 -14.82 3.04 -24.41
CA LYS A 466 -15.43 3.10 -25.76
C LYS A 466 -14.56 3.97 -26.67
N GLN A 467 -13.36 3.49 -26.96
CA GLN A 467 -12.33 4.14 -27.77
C GLN A 467 -12.51 3.85 -29.28
N PRO A 468 -11.98 4.71 -30.17
CA PRO A 468 -12.02 4.43 -31.61
C PRO A 468 -11.17 3.19 -31.92
N PHE A 469 -11.65 2.35 -32.85
CA PHE A 469 -10.97 1.09 -33.20
C PHE A 469 -9.60 1.30 -33.87
N TYR A 470 -9.35 2.49 -34.41
CA TYR A 470 -8.10 2.90 -35.02
C TYR A 470 -7.71 4.30 -34.55
N LEU A 471 -6.42 4.64 -34.67
CA LEU A 471 -5.91 5.94 -34.28
C LEU A 471 -6.49 7.04 -35.19
N LEU A 472 -7.42 7.83 -34.65
CA LEU A 472 -7.93 9.04 -35.29
C LEU A 472 -6.90 10.16 -35.13
N LYS A 473 -6.19 10.49 -36.22
CA LYS A 473 -5.16 11.55 -36.21
C LYS A 473 -5.77 12.95 -36.25
N ASP A 474 -6.91 13.10 -36.92
CA ASP A 474 -7.62 14.38 -36.99
C ASP A 474 -8.36 14.67 -35.68
N VAL A 475 -8.24 15.91 -35.21
CA VAL A 475 -8.80 16.34 -33.92
C VAL A 475 -10.32 16.42 -33.98
N GLU A 476 -10.88 16.88 -35.10
CA GLU A 476 -12.34 17.00 -35.25
C GLU A 476 -13.00 15.65 -35.47
N GLU A 477 -12.39 14.74 -36.23
CA GLU A 477 -12.87 13.35 -36.35
C GLU A 477 -12.92 12.65 -34.99
N ARG A 478 -11.88 12.84 -34.17
CA ARG A 478 -11.83 12.29 -32.81
C ARG A 478 -12.91 12.90 -31.91
N ARG A 479 -13.09 14.22 -31.98
CA ARG A 479 -14.13 14.94 -31.25
C ARG A 479 -15.52 14.42 -31.62
N GLU A 480 -15.80 14.28 -32.91
CA GLU A 480 -17.08 13.79 -33.42
C GLU A 480 -17.34 12.33 -33.01
N PHE A 481 -16.31 11.48 -32.99
CA PHE A 481 -16.41 10.13 -32.46
C PHE A 481 -16.88 10.13 -30.99
N TYR A 482 -16.22 10.88 -30.10
CA TYR A 482 -16.61 10.92 -28.69
C TYR A 482 -17.99 11.53 -28.49
N ARG A 483 -18.35 12.58 -29.23
CA ARG A 483 -19.70 13.17 -29.15
C ARG A 483 -20.78 12.15 -29.50
N ARG A 484 -20.60 11.42 -30.61
CA ARG A 484 -21.52 10.36 -31.01
C ARG A 484 -21.61 9.25 -29.96
N SER A 485 -20.47 8.84 -29.41
CA SER A 485 -20.38 7.80 -28.38
C SER A 485 -21.11 8.21 -27.10
N VAL A 486 -20.86 9.42 -26.57
CA VAL A 486 -21.44 9.91 -25.30
C VAL A 486 -22.92 10.25 -25.43
N LEU A 487 -23.37 10.70 -26.61
CA LEU A 487 -24.77 11.00 -26.86
C LEU A 487 -25.63 9.75 -26.99
N ALA A 488 -25.05 8.60 -27.35
CA ALA A 488 -25.78 7.34 -27.46
C ALA A 488 -26.42 6.92 -26.12
N ASP A 489 -27.60 6.31 -26.20
CA ASP A 489 -28.37 5.89 -25.01
C ASP A 489 -27.65 4.78 -24.23
N ASP A 490 -26.87 3.95 -24.92
CA ASP A 490 -26.09 2.85 -24.36
C ASP A 490 -24.70 3.30 -23.87
N PHE A 491 -24.36 4.59 -23.88
CA PHE A 491 -23.00 5.08 -23.57
C PHE A 491 -22.43 4.51 -22.27
N LEU A 492 -23.25 4.42 -21.21
CA LEU A 492 -22.84 3.92 -19.89
C LEU A 492 -22.84 2.38 -19.78
N ASP A 493 -23.38 1.67 -20.77
CA ASP A 493 -23.46 0.22 -20.73
C ASP A 493 -22.11 -0.38 -21.13
N GLY A 494 -21.55 -1.18 -20.22
CA GLY A 494 -20.21 -1.76 -20.35
C GLY A 494 -19.06 -0.74 -20.34
N ASN A 495 -19.34 0.53 -20.05
CA ASN A 495 -18.33 1.57 -20.04
C ASN A 495 -17.66 1.66 -18.67
N THR A 496 -16.36 1.39 -18.60
CA THR A 496 -15.58 1.44 -17.36
C THR A 496 -15.24 2.87 -16.94
N LEU A 497 -15.61 3.86 -17.77
CA LEU A 497 -15.33 5.28 -17.58
C LEU A 497 -13.84 5.55 -17.29
N SER A 498 -12.98 4.76 -17.94
CA SER A 498 -11.53 4.83 -17.96
C SER A 498 -11.02 4.18 -19.24
N SER A 499 -10.04 4.80 -19.88
CA SER A 499 -9.30 4.18 -21.00
C SER A 499 -8.25 3.17 -20.50
N ASP A 500 -7.86 3.24 -19.23
CA ASP A 500 -6.79 2.45 -18.61
C ASP A 500 -5.42 2.57 -19.31
N GLU A 501 -5.27 3.56 -20.19
CA GLU A 501 -4.01 3.93 -20.83
C GLU A 501 -3.06 4.66 -19.85
N ARG A 502 -1.76 4.64 -20.15
CA ARG A 502 -0.75 5.35 -19.36
C ARG A 502 -0.54 6.75 -19.94
N TYR A 503 -0.91 7.78 -19.19
CA TYR A 503 -0.69 9.17 -19.55
C TYR A 503 0.46 9.78 -18.75
N PRO A 504 1.30 10.62 -19.35
CA PRO A 504 2.36 11.29 -18.61
C PRO A 504 1.77 12.30 -17.61
N VAL A 505 2.39 12.42 -16.44
CA VAL A 505 1.97 13.37 -15.40
C VAL A 505 2.04 14.82 -15.89
N THR A 506 2.83 15.13 -16.91
CA THR A 506 2.83 16.45 -17.59
C THR A 506 1.50 16.78 -18.26
N ARG A 507 0.71 15.77 -18.62
CA ARG A 507 -0.65 15.91 -19.17
C ARG A 507 -1.71 15.94 -18.07
N ILE A 508 -1.59 15.09 -17.06
CA ILE A 508 -2.59 14.96 -15.99
C ILE A 508 -2.47 16.08 -14.95
N GLN A 509 -1.24 16.48 -14.61
CA GLN A 509 -0.88 17.60 -13.74
C GLN A 509 -1.46 17.55 -12.31
N THR A 510 -1.79 16.35 -11.82
CA THR A 510 -2.03 16.11 -10.39
C THR A 510 -0.71 15.92 -9.64
N ASN A 511 -0.73 15.84 -8.30
CA ASN A 511 0.46 15.57 -7.49
C ASN A 511 1.30 14.41 -8.09
N ALA A 512 2.61 14.59 -8.20
CA ALA A 512 3.47 13.67 -8.95
C ALA A 512 3.99 12.45 -8.16
N ALA A 513 3.87 12.44 -6.83
CA ALA A 513 4.55 11.47 -5.97
C ALA A 513 4.26 10.01 -6.36
N ARG A 514 2.99 9.69 -6.62
CA ARG A 514 2.60 8.34 -7.03
C ARG A 514 3.13 7.95 -8.41
N SER A 515 3.15 8.86 -9.38
CA SER A 515 3.69 8.56 -10.72
C SER A 515 5.20 8.30 -10.69
N LEU A 516 5.90 8.78 -9.65
CA LEU A 516 7.34 8.62 -9.50
C LEU A 516 7.74 7.41 -8.63
N ALA A 517 6.75 6.65 -8.13
CA ALA A 517 6.95 5.45 -7.31
C ALA A 517 7.96 4.47 -7.93
N THR A 518 8.86 3.92 -7.10
CA THR A 518 9.94 3.06 -7.61
C THR A 518 9.70 1.58 -7.37
N ASN A 519 8.80 1.20 -6.46
CA ASN A 519 8.64 -0.20 -6.07
C ASN A 519 8.43 -1.20 -7.23
N ALA A 520 7.81 -0.78 -8.34
CA ALA A 520 7.54 -1.63 -9.50
C ALA A 520 8.60 -1.52 -10.62
N ILE A 521 9.72 -0.82 -10.40
CA ILE A 521 10.79 -0.71 -11.40
C ILE A 521 11.85 -1.79 -11.22
N GLU A 522 12.79 -1.88 -12.15
CA GLU A 522 13.91 -2.82 -12.07
C GLU A 522 14.75 -2.61 -10.80
N GLY A 523 15.11 -3.70 -10.12
CA GLY A 523 15.91 -3.67 -8.90
C GLY A 523 15.17 -3.33 -7.61
N ASP A 524 13.87 -3.00 -7.70
CA ASP A 524 13.01 -2.70 -6.55
C ASP A 524 12.08 -3.87 -6.21
N LEU A 525 11.38 -3.78 -5.07
CA LEU A 525 10.67 -4.89 -4.42
C LEU A 525 9.72 -5.67 -5.34
N TRP A 526 8.98 -4.98 -6.20
CA TRP A 526 7.97 -5.54 -7.11
C TRP A 526 8.46 -5.67 -8.55
N ALA A 527 9.78 -5.71 -8.80
CA ALA A 527 10.34 -5.87 -10.14
C ALA A 527 9.76 -7.09 -10.87
N ASP A 528 9.58 -8.23 -10.20
CA ASP A 528 9.01 -9.44 -10.81
C ASP A 528 7.51 -9.33 -11.13
N PHE A 529 6.84 -8.29 -10.63
CA PHE A 529 5.41 -8.04 -10.76
C PHE A 529 5.06 -6.89 -11.72
N SER A 530 6.02 -6.43 -12.53
CA SER A 530 5.75 -5.43 -13.58
C SER A 530 6.35 -5.85 -14.93
N SER A 531 5.73 -5.42 -16.02
CA SER A 531 6.19 -5.80 -17.37
C SER A 531 7.46 -5.08 -17.80
N ARG A 532 8.08 -5.59 -18.87
CA ARG A 532 9.19 -4.93 -19.55
C ARG A 532 8.76 -3.60 -20.18
N GLU A 533 7.56 -3.53 -20.74
CA GLU A 533 7.01 -2.33 -21.38
C GLU A 533 6.77 -1.21 -20.37
N TYR A 534 6.27 -1.55 -19.18
CA TYR A 534 6.16 -0.58 -18.07
C TYR A 534 7.54 -0.04 -17.72
N LYS A 535 8.52 -0.92 -17.47
CA LYS A 535 9.89 -0.51 -17.14
C LYS A 535 10.63 0.20 -18.29
N ALA A 536 10.15 0.08 -19.52
CA ALA A 536 10.72 0.75 -20.69
C ALA A 536 10.12 2.12 -20.99
N LEU A 537 9.11 2.57 -20.23
CA LEU A 537 8.51 3.89 -20.46
C LEU A 537 9.56 5.00 -20.33
N PRO A 538 9.67 5.90 -21.31
CA PRO A 538 10.70 6.92 -21.33
C PRO A 538 10.45 7.98 -20.26
N SER A 539 11.47 8.77 -19.95
CA SER A 539 11.31 9.98 -19.14
C SER A 539 10.23 10.89 -19.74
N VAL A 540 9.37 11.44 -18.88
CA VAL A 540 8.39 12.48 -19.26
C VAL A 540 9.01 13.88 -19.33
N GLY A 541 10.34 13.98 -19.19
CA GLY A 541 11.09 15.23 -19.26
C GLY A 541 11.05 16.03 -17.96
N VAL A 542 11.06 17.36 -18.11
CA VAL A 542 11.09 18.30 -16.99
C VAL A 542 9.67 18.54 -16.48
N LEU A 543 9.46 18.22 -15.21
CA LEU A 543 8.27 18.58 -14.43
C LEU A 543 8.50 19.93 -13.75
N LYS A 544 7.42 20.71 -13.63
CA LYS A 544 7.40 22.01 -12.96
C LYS A 544 6.37 21.94 -11.85
N PHE A 545 6.79 22.22 -10.63
CA PHE A 545 5.93 22.20 -9.46
C PHE A 545 5.87 23.58 -8.82
N PRO A 546 4.68 24.11 -8.52
CA PRO A 546 4.60 25.30 -7.71
C PRO A 546 4.98 24.95 -6.27
N ASN A 547 5.79 25.81 -5.68
CA ASN A 547 6.37 25.68 -4.37
C ASN A 547 6.17 27.01 -3.64
N PRO A 548 5.39 27.04 -2.55
CA PRO A 548 5.06 28.31 -1.89
C PRO A 548 6.26 29.00 -1.22
N TYR A 549 7.41 28.32 -1.13
CA TYR A 549 8.62 28.86 -0.53
C TYR A 549 9.62 29.40 -1.57
N LEU A 550 9.73 28.74 -2.73
CA LEU A 550 10.74 29.05 -3.75
C LEU A 550 10.16 29.50 -5.09
N GLY A 551 8.84 29.55 -5.24
CA GLY A 551 8.20 29.81 -6.54
C GLY A 551 8.04 28.53 -7.35
N GLU A 552 8.67 28.42 -8.51
CA GLU A 552 8.61 27.21 -9.35
C GLU A 552 9.85 26.33 -9.12
N VAL A 553 9.64 25.03 -8.92
CA VAL A 553 10.70 24.03 -8.79
C VAL A 553 10.64 23.10 -9.99
N THR A 554 11.80 22.86 -10.61
CA THR A 554 11.91 21.93 -11.74
C THR A 554 12.51 20.60 -11.32
N PHE A 555 11.98 19.51 -11.86
CA PHE A 555 12.49 18.16 -11.62
C PHE A 555 12.52 17.38 -12.92
N THR A 556 13.65 16.74 -13.24
CA THR A 556 13.72 15.88 -14.43
C THR A 556 13.31 14.46 -14.06
N ALA A 557 12.16 14.01 -14.58
CA ALA A 557 11.67 12.68 -14.30
C ALA A 557 12.66 11.61 -14.81
N PRO A 558 13.07 10.61 -14.02
CA PRO A 558 14.11 9.68 -14.46
C PRO A 558 13.70 8.65 -15.54
N GLY A 559 12.39 8.51 -15.84
CA GLY A 559 11.88 7.47 -16.74
C GLY A 559 11.94 6.06 -16.14
N GLY A 560 11.87 5.01 -16.96
CA GLY A 560 11.92 3.63 -16.51
C GLY A 560 10.63 3.16 -15.85
N GLY A 561 9.49 3.59 -16.37
CA GLY A 561 8.16 3.39 -15.75
C GLY A 561 7.62 4.60 -14.98
N ARG A 562 8.52 5.49 -14.54
CA ARG A 562 8.18 6.66 -13.72
C ARG A 562 7.66 7.84 -14.57
N GLY A 563 6.73 8.58 -13.99
CA GLY A 563 6.11 9.79 -14.54
C GLY A 563 4.76 9.55 -15.23
N TYR A 564 4.16 8.37 -15.07
CA TYR A 564 2.90 8.02 -15.74
C TYR A 564 1.78 7.70 -14.75
N TYR A 565 0.55 8.05 -15.12
CA TYR A 565 -0.68 7.70 -14.42
C TYR A 565 -1.63 6.96 -15.35
N ARG A 566 -2.48 6.12 -14.76
CA ARG A 566 -3.70 5.66 -15.42
C ARG A 566 -4.92 6.48 -14.95
N PRO A 567 -5.88 6.79 -15.83
CA PRO A 567 -7.10 7.48 -15.42
C PRO A 567 -7.84 6.66 -14.37
N ALA A 568 -8.37 7.34 -13.36
CA ALA A 568 -9.30 6.69 -12.44
C ALA A 568 -10.61 6.38 -13.19
N SER A 569 -11.20 5.21 -12.92
CA SER A 569 -12.58 4.94 -13.33
C SER A 569 -13.52 5.92 -12.64
N LEU A 570 -14.46 6.49 -13.40
CA LEU A 570 -15.53 7.34 -12.86
C LEU A 570 -16.83 6.57 -12.61
N VAL A 571 -16.81 5.24 -12.64
CA VAL A 571 -17.99 4.42 -12.32
C VAL A 571 -18.44 4.70 -10.90
N SER A 572 -19.72 5.04 -10.74
CA SER A 572 -20.32 5.35 -9.43
C SER A 572 -19.63 6.51 -8.68
N LEU A 573 -19.08 7.48 -9.42
CA LEU A 573 -18.33 8.62 -8.90
C LEU A 573 -19.04 9.38 -7.77
N TRP A 574 -20.38 9.42 -7.82
CA TRP A 574 -21.22 10.07 -6.80
C TRP A 574 -21.07 9.46 -5.40
N ALA A 575 -20.68 8.19 -5.30
CA ALA A 575 -20.60 7.45 -4.05
C ALA A 575 -19.18 7.36 -3.47
N THR A 576 -18.15 7.72 -4.24
CA THR A 576 -16.75 7.41 -3.91
C THR A 576 -15.89 8.62 -3.58
N ALA A 577 -16.48 9.82 -3.42
CA ALA A 577 -15.75 10.99 -2.92
C ALA A 577 -15.05 10.68 -1.58
N PRO A 578 -13.89 11.29 -1.28
CA PRO A 578 -13.10 12.27 -2.05
C PRO A 578 -12.41 11.73 -3.32
N TYR A 579 -11.74 12.62 -4.07
CA TYR A 579 -11.19 12.34 -5.40
C TYR A 579 -9.68 12.60 -5.53
N LEU A 580 -9.13 12.21 -6.69
CA LEU A 580 -7.71 12.08 -6.99
C LEU A 580 -7.04 10.94 -6.23
N HIS A 581 -5.86 10.51 -6.69
CA HIS A 581 -5.17 9.36 -6.13
C HIS A 581 -4.87 9.50 -4.62
N ASN A 582 -4.76 10.71 -4.07
CA ASN A 582 -4.47 10.97 -2.65
C ASN A 582 -5.67 11.55 -1.88
N ASN A 583 -6.90 11.51 -2.43
CA ASN A 583 -8.09 12.04 -1.79
C ASN A 583 -8.02 13.54 -1.39
N SER A 584 -7.22 14.32 -2.11
CA SER A 584 -6.98 15.73 -1.78
C SER A 584 -8.10 16.67 -2.24
N VAL A 585 -8.94 16.27 -3.19
CA VAL A 585 -10.08 17.07 -3.69
C VAL A 585 -11.39 16.57 -3.09
N GLY A 586 -12.19 17.51 -2.56
CA GLY A 586 -13.43 17.22 -1.85
C GLY A 586 -13.22 16.43 -0.55
N PRO A 587 -12.17 16.71 0.26
CA PRO A 587 -11.83 15.89 1.43
C PRO A 587 -13.04 15.76 2.34
N LEU A 588 -13.22 14.56 2.92
CA LEU A 588 -14.19 14.34 4.00
C LEU A 588 -13.83 15.35 5.09
N MET A 589 -14.69 16.35 5.30
CA MET A 589 -14.42 17.40 6.26
C MET A 589 -14.12 16.77 7.61
N SER A 590 -12.89 16.94 8.10
CA SER A 590 -12.69 16.99 9.53
C SER A 590 -13.33 18.30 9.96
N ASP A 591 -14.52 18.25 10.56
CA ASP A 591 -14.81 19.26 11.56
C ASP A 591 -13.72 19.20 12.65
N ASP A 592 -13.64 20.21 13.53
CA ASP A 592 -12.66 20.23 14.64
C ASP A 592 -12.76 18.98 15.56
N ARG A 593 -13.73 18.09 15.31
CA ARG A 593 -14.00 16.82 16.01
C ARG A 593 -13.59 15.58 15.22
N MET A 594 -13.01 15.72 14.02
CA MET A 594 -12.52 14.60 13.20
C MET A 594 -13.59 13.52 12.92
N THR A 595 -14.87 13.92 12.88
CA THR A 595 -15.99 12.97 12.76
C THR A 595 -16.07 12.38 11.35
N VAL A 596 -16.31 11.06 11.27
CA VAL A 596 -16.55 10.40 9.99
C VAL A 596 -17.93 10.83 9.48
N PRO A 597 -18.06 11.32 8.23
CA PRO A 597 -19.36 11.69 7.66
C PRO A 597 -20.35 10.53 7.70
N ASP A 598 -21.62 10.84 7.88
CA ASP A 598 -22.70 9.85 7.79
C ASP A 598 -22.74 9.23 6.37
N PRO A 599 -22.90 7.91 6.22
CA PRO A 599 -22.80 7.25 4.93
C PRO A 599 -24.08 7.31 4.06
N SER A 600 -25.07 8.13 4.41
CA SER A 600 -26.33 8.26 3.66
C SER A 600 -26.14 8.77 2.23
N VAL A 601 -27.12 8.48 1.38
CA VAL A 601 -27.19 8.96 -0.01
C VAL A 601 -27.07 10.49 -0.07
N LYS A 602 -27.75 11.19 0.84
CA LYS A 602 -27.75 12.66 0.90
C LYS A 602 -26.33 13.19 1.10
N GLU A 603 -25.60 12.66 2.08
CA GLU A 603 -24.26 13.14 2.40
C GLU A 603 -23.27 12.81 1.28
N ARG A 604 -23.36 11.63 0.67
CA ARG A 604 -22.54 11.27 -0.49
C ARG A 604 -22.75 12.22 -1.67
N VAL A 605 -24.00 12.60 -1.97
CA VAL A 605 -24.29 13.59 -3.03
C VAL A 605 -23.72 14.97 -2.69
N VAL A 606 -23.74 15.39 -1.42
CA VAL A 606 -23.11 16.64 -0.97
C VAL A 606 -21.60 16.60 -1.18
N LEU A 607 -20.95 15.51 -0.78
CA LEU A 607 -19.51 15.31 -0.97
C LEU A 607 -19.12 15.27 -2.45
N PHE A 608 -19.91 14.57 -3.28
CA PHE A 608 -19.75 14.57 -4.74
C PHE A 608 -19.84 15.99 -5.31
N GLN A 609 -20.90 16.73 -4.97
CA GLN A 609 -21.13 18.07 -5.49
C GLN A 609 -19.96 18.98 -5.14
N ARG A 610 -19.53 18.97 -3.88
CA ARG A 610 -18.38 19.75 -3.43
C ARG A 610 -17.08 19.35 -4.13
N GLY A 611 -16.80 18.05 -4.21
CA GLY A 611 -15.59 17.55 -4.85
C GLY A 611 -15.54 17.92 -6.33
N MET A 612 -16.66 17.87 -7.04
CA MET A 612 -16.74 18.29 -8.45
C MET A 612 -16.63 19.81 -8.62
N GLU A 613 -17.22 20.61 -7.73
CA GLU A 613 -17.07 22.07 -7.74
C GLU A 613 -15.61 22.49 -7.53
N GLN A 614 -14.87 21.81 -6.65
CA GLN A 614 -13.44 22.03 -6.46
C GLN A 614 -12.64 21.50 -7.66
N MET A 615 -12.97 20.33 -8.19
CA MET A 615 -12.32 19.74 -9.37
C MET A 615 -12.42 20.67 -10.58
N LEU A 616 -13.55 21.35 -10.77
CA LEU A 616 -13.79 22.26 -11.91
C LEU A 616 -13.53 23.73 -11.59
N LEU A 617 -12.97 24.06 -10.41
CA LEU A 617 -12.72 25.45 -9.99
C LEU A 617 -13.97 26.34 -10.01
N LEU A 618 -15.16 25.79 -9.74
CA LEU A 618 -16.35 26.56 -9.35
C LEU A 618 -16.17 27.13 -7.95
N THR A 619 -15.41 26.41 -7.11
CA THR A 619 -14.92 26.88 -5.81
C THR A 619 -13.39 26.80 -5.78
N PRO A 620 -12.70 27.74 -5.11
CA PRO A 620 -11.25 27.70 -5.03
C PRO A 620 -10.75 26.40 -4.37
N ARG A 621 -9.69 25.82 -4.93
CA ARG A 621 -8.90 24.78 -4.26
C ARG A 621 -7.99 25.46 -3.25
N THR A 622 -7.89 24.90 -2.06
CA THR A 622 -6.89 25.33 -1.06
C THR A 622 -5.57 24.67 -1.39
N THR A 623 -4.48 25.43 -1.43
CA THR A 623 -3.14 24.84 -1.53
C THR A 623 -2.85 24.04 -0.26
N VAL A 624 -2.91 22.71 -0.38
CA VAL A 624 -2.66 21.80 0.75
C VAL A 624 -1.22 21.33 0.71
N ILE A 625 -0.49 21.54 1.80
CA ILE A 625 0.83 20.92 2.04
C ILE A 625 0.75 20.23 3.39
N LYS A 626 1.19 18.97 3.44
CA LYS A 626 1.34 18.23 4.72
C LYS A 626 2.46 18.87 5.53
N ARG A 627 2.11 19.39 6.71
CA ARG A 627 3.02 20.12 7.59
C ARG A 627 2.93 19.60 9.01
N THR A 628 4.02 19.68 9.74
CA THR A 628 4.03 19.45 11.19
C THR A 628 3.13 20.47 11.89
N THR A 629 2.29 20.04 12.82
CA THR A 629 1.40 20.94 13.58
C THR A 629 2.10 21.62 14.75
N GLU A 630 3.22 21.06 15.20
CA GLU A 630 4.06 21.56 16.27
C GLU A 630 5.53 21.15 16.08
N GLU A 631 6.39 21.61 16.98
CA GLU A 631 7.77 21.18 17.01
C GLU A 631 7.86 19.70 17.39
N CYS A 632 8.48 18.88 16.55
CA CYS A 632 8.51 17.43 16.74
C CYS A 632 9.91 16.82 16.54
N THR A 633 10.12 15.63 17.09
CA THR A 633 11.34 14.84 16.91
C THR A 633 11.21 13.94 15.69
N LEU A 634 12.24 13.90 14.82
CA LEU A 634 12.22 13.08 13.60
C LEU A 634 12.07 11.58 13.91
N VAL A 635 12.85 11.11 14.88
CA VAL A 635 12.85 9.75 15.44
C VAL A 635 13.47 9.82 16.84
N PRO A 636 13.17 8.87 17.75
CA PRO A 636 13.82 8.81 19.06
C PRO A 636 15.35 8.77 18.92
N PRO A 637 16.12 9.43 19.82
CA PRO A 637 17.58 9.48 19.74
C PRO A 637 18.26 8.11 19.63
N GLU A 638 17.68 7.07 20.22
CA GLU A 638 18.20 5.69 20.11
C GLU A 638 18.07 5.09 18.71
N VAL A 639 17.03 5.48 17.95
CA VAL A 639 16.88 5.09 16.53
C VAL A 639 17.89 5.82 15.68
N ILE A 640 18.07 7.13 15.90
CA ILE A 640 19.10 7.92 15.21
C ILE A 640 20.45 7.23 15.40
N ARG A 641 20.83 6.89 16.63
CA ARG A 641 22.09 6.19 16.93
C ARG A 641 22.26 4.89 16.14
N ARG A 642 21.25 4.02 16.09
CA ARG A 642 21.31 2.76 15.31
C ARG A 642 21.43 3.01 13.82
N VAL A 643 20.66 3.97 13.29
CA VAL A 643 20.75 4.37 11.89
C VAL A 643 22.15 4.91 11.59
N VAL A 644 22.72 5.76 12.45
CA VAL A 644 24.08 6.29 12.20
C VAL A 644 25.11 5.17 12.19
N VAL A 645 25.04 4.22 13.13
CA VAL A 645 25.93 3.05 13.15
C VAL A 645 25.80 2.24 11.86
N ALA A 646 24.56 1.95 11.43
CA ALA A 646 24.29 1.25 10.17
C ALA A 646 24.87 1.99 8.96
N LEU A 647 24.74 3.32 8.94
CA LEU A 647 25.28 4.17 7.86
C LEU A 647 26.81 4.23 7.88
N ALA A 648 27.44 4.23 9.05
CA ALA A 648 28.89 4.14 9.19
C ALA A 648 29.41 2.80 8.67
N VAL A 649 28.74 1.69 9.02
CA VAL A 649 29.01 0.35 8.46
C VAL A 649 28.88 0.37 6.94
N GLN A 650 27.78 0.93 6.42
CA GLN A 650 27.55 1.02 4.97
C GLN A 650 28.61 1.87 4.26
N LYS A 651 29.10 2.95 4.89
CA LYS A 651 30.17 3.80 4.33
C LYS A 651 31.49 3.04 4.25
N VAL A 652 31.84 2.28 5.29
CA VAL A 652 33.00 1.37 5.27
C VAL A 652 32.83 0.30 4.20
N ALA A 653 31.66 -0.35 4.12
CA ALA A 653 31.36 -1.35 3.09
C ALA A 653 31.46 -0.77 1.66
N ARG A 654 30.94 0.44 1.42
CA ARG A 654 31.07 1.15 0.13
C ARG A 654 32.52 1.47 -0.22
N HIS A 655 33.36 1.81 0.75
CA HIS A 655 34.79 2.03 0.50
C HIS A 655 35.52 0.72 0.19
N LEU A 656 35.08 -0.40 0.76
CA LEU A 656 35.60 -1.74 0.46
C LEU A 656 35.16 -2.26 -0.92
N ALA A 657 33.97 -1.89 -1.40
CA ALA A 657 33.39 -2.43 -2.63
C ALA A 657 34.28 -2.29 -3.88
N PRO A 658 34.87 -1.12 -4.21
CA PRO A 658 35.77 -1.00 -5.37
C PRO A 658 37.03 -1.87 -5.27
N ALA A 659 37.53 -2.10 -4.05
CA ALA A 659 38.69 -2.95 -3.84
C ALA A 659 38.35 -4.44 -3.98
N ILE A 660 37.11 -4.84 -3.63
CA ILE A 660 36.54 -6.16 -3.92
C ILE A 660 36.29 -6.34 -5.43
N GLU A 661 35.74 -5.32 -6.10
CA GLU A 661 35.43 -5.34 -7.53
C GLU A 661 36.66 -5.60 -8.42
N ASN A 662 37.79 -4.98 -8.06
CA ASN A 662 39.05 -5.07 -8.80
C ASN A 662 39.80 -6.39 -8.61
N ALA A 663 39.41 -7.20 -7.63
CA ALA A 663 40.25 -8.30 -7.16
C ALA A 663 39.61 -9.70 -7.27
N VAL A 664 38.34 -9.76 -7.65
CA VAL A 664 37.57 -11.01 -7.76
C VAL A 664 37.08 -11.21 -9.20
N ALA A 665 37.17 -12.44 -9.72
CA ALA A 665 36.95 -12.74 -11.14
C ALA A 665 35.48 -13.01 -11.52
N THR A 666 34.61 -13.44 -10.58
CA THR A 666 33.22 -13.81 -10.89
C THR A 666 32.19 -12.97 -10.11
N PRO A 667 31.01 -12.68 -10.67
CA PRO A 667 29.93 -11.96 -9.97
C PRO A 667 29.50 -12.64 -8.67
N GLU A 668 29.39 -13.97 -8.65
CA GLU A 668 28.90 -14.72 -7.49
C GLU A 668 29.87 -14.64 -6.29
N GLN A 669 31.17 -14.61 -6.57
CA GLN A 669 32.20 -14.42 -5.54
C GLN A 669 32.23 -12.98 -5.01
N LYS A 670 31.91 -11.99 -5.86
CA LYS A 670 31.82 -10.57 -5.46
C LYS A 670 30.66 -10.36 -4.50
N ASP A 671 29.48 -10.87 -4.84
CA ASP A 671 28.28 -10.73 -4.03
C ASP A 671 28.40 -11.43 -2.67
N ALA A 672 28.96 -12.65 -2.66
CA ALA A 672 29.19 -13.39 -1.43
C ALA A 672 30.19 -12.68 -0.50
N LEU A 673 31.26 -12.11 -1.05
CA LEU A 673 32.29 -11.40 -0.29
C LEU A 673 31.78 -10.06 0.25
N ALA A 674 31.02 -9.30 -0.55
CA ALA A 674 30.41 -8.06 -0.12
C ALA A 674 29.38 -8.28 1.01
N ALA A 675 28.49 -9.27 0.87
CA ALA A 675 27.49 -9.60 1.88
C ALA A 675 28.12 -10.06 3.20
N GLU A 676 29.20 -10.84 3.14
CA GLU A 676 29.91 -11.31 4.32
C GLU A 676 30.68 -10.18 5.03
N ALA A 677 31.32 -9.29 4.28
CA ALA A 677 31.98 -8.11 4.82
C ALA A 677 30.97 -7.17 5.52
N GLU A 678 29.81 -6.93 4.91
CA GLU A 678 28.71 -6.17 5.51
C GLU A 678 28.23 -6.82 6.81
N ARG A 679 27.97 -8.14 6.81
CA ARG A 679 27.56 -8.90 7.99
C ARG A 679 28.55 -8.75 9.15
N ILE A 680 29.84 -8.91 8.88
CA ILE A 680 30.91 -8.81 9.89
C ILE A 680 31.00 -7.41 10.48
N LEU A 681 30.93 -6.39 9.63
CA LEU A 681 30.94 -5.01 10.06
C LEU A 681 29.72 -4.74 10.94
N SER A 682 28.52 -5.14 10.51
CA SER A 682 27.30 -5.01 11.33
C SER A 682 27.43 -5.71 12.69
N GLU A 683 27.85 -6.97 12.74
CA GLU A 683 27.98 -7.72 14.01
C GLU A 683 28.98 -7.08 14.98
N ARG A 684 30.14 -6.61 14.50
CA ARG A 684 31.16 -6.01 15.36
C ARG A 684 30.74 -4.63 15.85
N PHE A 685 30.08 -3.83 15.01
CA PHE A 685 29.50 -2.58 15.43
C PHE A 685 28.36 -2.85 16.42
N ASP A 686 27.46 -3.79 16.19
CA ASP A 686 26.42 -4.16 17.14
C ASP A 686 27.00 -4.58 18.51
N ASP A 687 28.04 -5.43 18.55
CA ASP A 687 28.72 -5.84 19.79
C ASP A 687 29.36 -4.67 20.55
N THR A 688 29.98 -3.74 19.81
CA THR A 688 30.64 -2.55 20.39
C THR A 688 29.61 -1.58 21.00
N PHE A 689 28.39 -1.56 20.47
CA PHE A 689 27.31 -0.65 20.87
C PHE A 689 26.23 -1.34 21.74
N ALA A 690 26.26 -2.67 21.88
CA ALA A 690 25.34 -3.46 22.72
C ALA A 690 25.38 -3.09 24.21
N GLY A 691 26.45 -2.41 24.65
CA GLY A 691 26.68 -2.01 26.04
C GLY A 691 25.92 -0.78 26.53
N GLY A 692 25.05 -0.15 25.72
CA GLY A 692 24.24 0.97 26.18
C GLY A 692 25.08 2.08 26.83
N LEU A 693 26.07 2.61 26.10
CA LEU A 693 26.74 3.83 26.54
C LEU A 693 25.70 4.95 26.58
N LEU A 694 25.20 5.20 27.79
CA LEU A 694 24.16 6.15 28.17
C LEU A 694 24.40 7.58 27.66
N PHE A 695 25.58 7.87 27.12
CA PHE A 695 25.95 9.14 26.51
C PHE A 695 26.68 8.87 25.21
N ALA A 696 26.01 9.09 24.08
CA ALA A 696 26.59 8.82 22.77
C ALA A 696 27.89 9.60 22.51
N SER A 697 28.09 10.77 23.13
CA SER A 697 29.35 11.53 23.04
C SER A 697 30.54 10.78 23.65
N ALA A 698 30.34 10.09 24.78
CA ALA A 698 31.37 9.27 25.42
C ALA A 698 31.67 8.00 24.61
N ALA A 699 30.66 7.42 23.95
CA ALA A 699 30.85 6.27 23.05
C ALA A 699 31.69 6.64 21.84
N VAL A 700 31.40 7.79 21.21
CA VAL A 700 32.15 8.23 20.04
C VAL A 700 33.59 8.62 20.41
N GLN A 701 33.81 9.25 21.56
CA GLN A 701 35.18 9.49 22.07
C GLN A 701 35.94 8.20 22.35
N ALA A 702 35.29 7.17 22.89
CA ALA A 702 35.91 5.86 23.09
C ALA A 702 36.28 5.20 21.76
N LEU A 703 35.42 5.32 20.73
CA LEU A 703 35.70 4.82 19.38
C LEU A 703 36.87 5.54 18.72
N GLU A 704 36.98 6.86 18.87
CA GLU A 704 38.15 7.62 18.40
C GLU A 704 39.45 7.13 19.05
N GLN A 705 39.43 6.94 20.37
CA GLN A 705 40.59 6.45 21.11
C GLN A 705 40.97 5.01 20.73
N GLN A 706 40.01 4.22 20.27
CA GLN A 706 40.19 2.82 19.87
C GLN A 706 40.27 2.63 18.35
N GLN A 707 40.39 3.69 17.56
CA GLN A 707 40.30 3.62 16.09
C GLN A 707 41.26 2.58 15.48
N ALA A 708 42.53 2.56 15.90
CA ALA A 708 43.52 1.61 15.41
C ALA A 708 43.18 0.16 15.78
N ALA A 709 42.73 -0.07 17.03
CA ALA A 709 42.33 -1.38 17.51
C ALA A 709 41.05 -1.89 16.81
N LEU A 710 40.13 -0.98 16.45
CA LEU A 710 38.92 -1.30 15.69
C LEU A 710 39.27 -1.74 14.26
N VAL A 711 40.15 -1.00 13.58
CA VAL A 711 40.65 -1.37 12.24
C VAL A 711 41.36 -2.73 12.26
N GLU A 712 42.19 -2.97 13.27
CA GLU A 712 42.90 -4.24 13.42
C GLU A 712 41.95 -5.41 13.70
N ALA A 713 40.99 -5.24 14.62
CA ALA A 713 39.99 -6.26 14.92
C ALA A 713 39.08 -6.56 13.73
N LEU A 714 38.65 -5.54 12.99
CA LEU A 714 37.87 -5.70 11.75
C LEU A 714 38.68 -6.44 10.68
N SER A 715 39.96 -6.10 10.52
CA SER A 715 40.86 -6.78 9.57
C SER A 715 41.01 -8.27 9.90
N LEU A 716 41.22 -8.61 11.18
CA LEU A 716 41.36 -10.00 11.65
C LEU A 716 40.06 -10.80 11.51
N LYS A 717 38.91 -10.18 11.83
CA LYS A 717 37.60 -10.82 11.72
C LYS A 717 37.24 -11.07 10.25
N LEU A 718 37.48 -10.09 9.39
CA LEU A 718 37.32 -10.21 7.95
C LEU A 718 38.22 -11.33 7.41
N GLU A 719 39.51 -11.38 7.80
CA GLU A 719 40.41 -12.46 7.41
C GLU A 719 39.92 -13.84 7.89
N ALA A 720 39.51 -13.96 9.15
CA ALA A 720 39.06 -15.22 9.74
C ALA A 720 37.77 -15.76 9.10
N GLU A 721 36.75 -14.92 8.88
CA GLU A 721 35.50 -15.34 8.27
C GLU A 721 35.66 -15.62 6.78
N LEU A 722 36.40 -14.79 6.05
CA LEU A 722 36.70 -15.04 4.63
C LEU A 722 37.56 -16.29 4.41
N SER A 723 38.37 -16.67 5.41
CA SER A 723 39.09 -17.94 5.40
C SER A 723 38.18 -19.18 5.45
N LYS A 724 36.89 -19.04 5.79
CA LYS A 724 35.90 -20.13 5.77
C LYS A 724 35.41 -20.47 4.36
N SER A 725 35.59 -19.56 3.39
CA SER A 725 35.28 -19.81 1.97
C SER A 725 36.55 -20.20 1.20
N ASN A 726 36.58 -21.44 0.67
CA ASN A 726 37.71 -21.92 -0.15
C ASN A 726 37.90 -21.12 -1.44
N ALA A 727 36.84 -20.46 -1.95
CA ALA A 727 36.90 -19.61 -3.13
C ALA A 727 37.48 -18.20 -2.85
N ALA A 728 37.31 -17.68 -1.63
CA ALA A 728 37.82 -16.36 -1.22
C ALA A 728 39.22 -16.41 -0.59
N LYS A 729 39.63 -17.58 -0.09
CA LYS A 729 40.89 -17.80 0.66
C LYS A 729 42.15 -17.30 -0.05
N SER A 730 42.31 -17.54 -1.35
CA SER A 730 43.52 -17.15 -2.10
C SER A 730 43.51 -15.66 -2.46
N ILE A 731 42.35 -15.13 -2.81
CA ILE A 731 42.15 -13.73 -3.24
C ILE A 731 42.34 -12.75 -2.07
N VAL A 732 41.82 -13.10 -0.89
CA VAL A 732 41.81 -12.22 0.29
C VAL A 732 43.21 -12.08 0.92
N ARG A 733 44.04 -13.13 0.85
CA ARG A 733 45.41 -13.11 1.38
C ARG A 733 46.31 -12.10 0.67
N GLU A 734 46.09 -11.88 -0.62
CA GLU A 734 46.82 -10.88 -1.42
C GLU A 734 46.20 -9.47 -1.29
N LEU A 735 44.90 -9.37 -1.02
CA LEU A 735 44.18 -8.11 -0.90
C LEU A 735 44.27 -7.42 0.45
N LEU A 736 44.32 -8.16 1.57
CA LEU A 736 44.24 -7.62 2.92
C LEU A 736 45.19 -6.43 3.18
N PRO A 737 46.46 -6.47 2.73
CA PRO A 737 47.39 -5.34 2.90
C PRO A 737 46.94 -4.08 2.13
N SER A 738 46.31 -4.24 0.96
CA SER A 738 45.79 -3.13 0.15
C SER A 738 44.47 -2.55 0.66
N LEU A 739 43.70 -3.33 1.43
CA LEU A 739 42.42 -2.91 2.02
C LEU A 739 42.57 -2.09 3.31
N ARG A 740 43.68 -2.25 4.03
CA ARG A 740 43.90 -1.60 5.34
C ARG A 740 43.80 -0.07 5.27
N PRO A 741 44.43 0.65 4.34
CA PRO A 741 44.30 2.12 4.25
C PRO A 741 42.85 2.57 3.97
N THR A 742 42.12 1.79 3.19
CA THR A 742 40.71 2.02 2.87
C THR A 742 39.81 1.85 4.09
N LEU A 743 40.07 0.81 4.90
CA LEU A 743 39.41 0.58 6.19
C LEU A 743 39.70 1.71 7.18
N GLU A 744 40.96 2.15 7.29
CA GLU A 744 41.35 3.26 8.17
C GLU A 744 40.63 4.56 7.80
N SER A 745 40.57 4.88 6.50
CA SER A 745 39.87 6.05 5.99
C SER A 745 38.35 5.97 6.23
N GLY A 746 37.74 4.83 5.93
CA GLY A 746 36.30 4.58 6.13
C GLY A 746 35.89 4.69 7.60
N VAL A 747 36.64 4.04 8.50
CA VAL A 747 36.39 4.10 9.96
C VAL A 747 36.58 5.53 10.47
N LYS A 748 37.65 6.23 10.06
CA LYS A 748 37.88 7.63 10.44
C LYS A 748 36.70 8.52 10.05
N SER A 749 36.27 8.39 8.79
CA SER A 749 35.17 9.20 8.29
C SER A 749 33.84 8.86 8.94
N GLY A 750 33.57 7.58 9.22
CA GLY A 750 32.36 7.16 9.93
C GLY A 750 32.31 7.67 11.37
N ILE A 751 33.44 7.69 12.08
CA ILE A 751 33.53 8.26 13.43
C ILE A 751 33.29 9.78 13.42
N ALA A 752 33.84 10.51 12.45
CA ALA A 752 33.60 11.95 12.31
C ALA A 752 32.13 12.29 12.05
N ASP A 753 31.45 11.52 11.20
CA ASP A 753 30.01 11.66 10.96
C ASP A 753 29.21 11.34 12.24
N LEU A 754 29.60 10.30 12.98
CA LEU A 754 29.00 9.93 14.27
C LEU A 754 29.11 11.07 15.30
N GLN A 755 30.27 11.71 15.42
CA GLN A 755 30.47 12.85 16.34
C GLN A 755 29.49 13.99 16.03
N LEU A 756 29.38 14.33 14.75
CA LEU A 756 28.49 15.39 14.29
C LEU A 756 27.04 15.06 14.64
N LEU A 757 26.59 13.85 14.32
CA LEU A 757 25.19 13.43 14.49
C LEU A 757 24.77 13.23 15.95
N VAL A 758 25.68 12.75 16.79
CA VAL A 758 25.44 12.56 18.23
C VAL A 758 25.36 13.88 18.98
N SER A 759 26.02 14.92 18.48
CA SER A 759 25.94 16.27 19.04
C SER A 759 24.62 16.98 18.69
N MET A 760 23.79 16.42 17.81
CA MET A 760 22.54 17.02 17.39
C MET A 760 21.43 16.83 18.43
N ASN A 761 20.85 17.95 18.87
CA ASN A 761 19.57 18.00 19.58
C ASN A 761 18.54 18.79 18.76
N TRP A 762 18.41 18.42 17.47
CA TRP A 762 17.57 19.17 16.53
C TRP A 762 16.13 18.63 16.52
N ARG A 763 15.16 19.54 16.58
CA ARG A 763 13.73 19.26 16.43
C ARG A 763 13.23 19.91 15.14
N LEU A 764 12.32 19.24 14.45
CA LEU A 764 11.64 19.79 13.29
C LEU A 764 10.71 20.90 13.77
N PRO A 765 10.77 22.11 13.20
CA PRO A 765 9.91 23.20 13.61
C PRO A 765 8.45 22.89 13.25
N LYS A 766 7.53 23.61 13.90
CA LYS A 766 6.14 23.71 13.43
C LYS A 766 6.10 24.20 11.97
N ASP A 767 5.07 23.78 11.23
CA ASP A 767 4.81 24.13 9.84
C ASP A 767 5.83 23.57 8.82
N PHE A 768 6.70 22.65 9.25
CA PHE A 768 7.71 22.00 8.41
C PHE A 768 7.05 21.04 7.41
N PRO A 769 7.36 21.11 6.10
CA PRO A 769 6.78 20.21 5.09
C PRO A 769 7.20 18.76 5.26
N ILE A 770 6.24 17.90 5.60
CA ILE A 770 6.48 16.48 5.91
C ILE A 770 7.06 15.73 4.69
N ASN A 771 6.55 16.01 3.49
CA ASN A 771 6.97 15.32 2.27
C ASN A 771 8.42 15.60 1.87
N LEU A 772 9.07 16.65 2.39
CA LEU A 772 10.50 16.84 2.14
C LEU A 772 11.36 15.72 2.73
N LEU A 773 10.92 15.12 3.83
CA LEU A 773 11.63 14.01 4.46
C LEU A 773 11.16 12.66 3.92
N LEU A 774 9.87 12.54 3.59
CA LEU A 774 9.30 11.28 3.12
C LEU A 774 9.51 11.02 1.63
N ASN A 775 9.93 12.03 0.84
CA ASN A 775 10.27 11.89 -0.58
C ASN A 775 11.80 11.81 -0.80
N LEU A 776 12.51 11.07 0.05
CA LEU A 776 13.98 10.96 0.05
C LEU A 776 14.42 9.51 0.21
N ARG A 777 15.05 8.94 -0.81
CA ARG A 777 15.64 7.59 -0.73
C ARG A 777 16.60 7.41 0.44
N ALA A 778 16.65 6.20 1.00
CA ALA A 778 17.47 5.88 2.18
C ALA A 778 18.94 6.26 2.05
N ASP A 779 19.52 6.10 0.87
CA ASP A 779 20.92 6.44 0.60
C ASP A 779 21.20 7.94 0.75
N LYS A 780 20.15 8.78 0.69
CA LYS A 780 20.21 10.23 0.91
C LYS A 780 20.04 10.62 2.38
N VAL A 781 19.46 9.77 3.22
CA VAL A 781 19.24 10.00 4.66
C VAL A 781 20.54 10.40 5.40
N PRO A 782 21.71 9.76 5.20
CA PRO A 782 22.96 10.23 5.80
C PRO A 782 23.27 11.69 5.47
N TYR A 783 23.11 12.07 4.21
CA TYR A 783 23.43 13.43 3.73
C TYR A 783 22.47 14.44 4.34
N VAL A 784 21.19 14.08 4.45
CA VAL A 784 20.16 14.89 5.11
C VAL A 784 20.52 15.15 6.57
N LEU A 785 20.91 14.10 7.29
CA LEU A 785 21.28 14.22 8.70
C LEU A 785 22.55 15.09 8.87
N ILE A 786 23.55 14.90 8.00
CA ILE A 786 24.77 15.72 7.98
C ILE A 786 24.45 17.18 7.62
N LEU A 787 23.62 17.41 6.60
CA LEU A 787 23.19 18.74 6.19
C LEU A 787 22.45 19.42 7.32
N ALA A 788 21.48 18.75 7.94
CA ALA A 788 20.76 19.27 9.11
C ALA A 788 21.72 19.60 10.27
N ALA A 789 22.79 18.82 10.46
CA ALA A 789 23.82 19.12 11.44
C ALA A 789 24.66 20.36 11.08
N GLN A 790 25.01 20.51 9.80
CA GLN A 790 25.85 21.59 9.27
C GLN A 790 25.11 22.93 9.19
N THR A 791 23.84 22.91 8.77
CA THR A 791 23.02 24.11 8.62
C THR A 791 22.51 24.64 9.97
N GLY A 792 22.59 23.83 11.04
CA GLY A 792 22.08 24.19 12.36
C GLY A 792 20.59 24.53 12.34
N SER A 793 20.18 25.49 13.17
CA SER A 793 18.81 26.01 13.24
C SER A 793 18.46 26.98 12.09
N ASP A 794 19.00 26.80 10.89
CA ASP A 794 18.55 27.51 9.67
C ASP A 794 17.58 26.61 8.86
N PRO A 795 16.26 26.71 9.10
CA PRO A 795 15.24 25.98 8.35
C PRO A 795 15.31 26.19 6.84
N THR A 796 15.80 27.34 6.37
CA THR A 796 15.76 27.69 4.94
C THR A 796 16.85 26.94 4.17
N ALA A 797 18.07 26.93 4.70
CA ALA A 797 19.19 26.19 4.12
C ALA A 797 18.89 24.68 4.07
N LEU A 798 18.34 24.15 5.16
CA LEU A 798 17.94 22.74 5.20
C LEU A 798 16.81 22.45 4.21
N PHE A 799 15.76 23.27 4.19
CA PHE A 799 14.66 23.13 3.24
C PHE A 799 15.17 23.05 1.79
N GLN A 800 16.07 23.95 1.39
CA GLN A 800 16.64 23.97 0.05
C GLN A 800 17.46 22.72 -0.25
N ALA A 801 18.27 22.26 0.71
CA ALA A 801 19.09 21.07 0.53
C ALA A 801 18.23 19.79 0.43
N LEU A 802 17.20 19.65 1.27
CA LEU A 802 16.25 18.53 1.20
C LEU A 802 15.50 18.52 -0.13
N LEU A 803 15.08 19.70 -0.60
CA LEU A 803 14.37 19.81 -1.86
C LEU A 803 15.24 19.39 -3.05
N GLN A 804 16.53 19.74 -3.06
CA GLN A 804 17.47 19.30 -4.10
C GLN A 804 17.71 17.79 -4.08
N LEU A 805 17.63 17.17 -2.90
CA LEU A 805 17.78 15.73 -2.73
C LEU A 805 16.48 14.96 -3.02
N SER A 806 15.32 15.63 -3.07
CA SER A 806 14.03 14.98 -3.16
C SER A 806 13.86 14.18 -4.46
N ASP A 807 13.35 12.95 -4.32
CA ASP A 807 12.92 12.11 -5.44
C ASP A 807 11.54 12.52 -5.99
N CYS A 808 10.82 13.38 -5.27
CA CYS A 808 9.62 14.06 -5.74
C CYS A 808 9.45 15.41 -5.00
N PRO A 809 9.93 16.52 -5.58
CA PRO A 809 9.86 17.84 -4.95
C PRO A 809 8.47 18.51 -5.02
N ASP A 810 7.42 17.78 -5.43
CA ASP A 810 6.03 18.25 -5.45
C ASP A 810 5.41 18.15 -4.04
N LEU A 811 5.42 19.27 -3.32
CA LEU A 811 4.97 19.34 -1.93
C LEU A 811 3.46 19.56 -1.77
N VAL A 812 2.77 19.95 -2.83
CA VAL A 812 1.38 20.37 -2.75
C VAL A 812 0.51 19.19 -3.19
N GLU A 813 -0.40 18.83 -2.30
CA GLU A 813 -1.24 17.64 -2.39
C GLU A 813 -2.45 17.86 -3.32
N ASP A 814 -2.96 19.09 -3.36
CA ASP A 814 -4.11 19.49 -4.16
C ASP A 814 -3.76 20.62 -5.12
N HIS A 815 -3.39 20.23 -6.34
CA HIS A 815 -3.42 21.13 -7.50
C HIS A 815 -4.53 20.78 -8.48
N GLY A 816 -5.34 19.76 -8.21
CA GLY A 816 -6.25 19.11 -9.17
C GLY A 816 -5.61 18.75 -10.51
N HIS A 817 -6.42 18.72 -11.58
CA HIS A 817 -5.95 18.73 -12.96
C HIS A 817 -6.52 19.96 -13.70
N PRO A 818 -5.93 20.41 -14.82
CA PRO A 818 -6.38 21.58 -15.57
C PRO A 818 -7.60 21.31 -16.47
N PHE A 819 -8.00 20.05 -16.69
CA PHE A 819 -9.12 19.74 -17.58
C PHE A 819 -10.43 20.38 -17.09
N GLY A 820 -11.12 21.05 -18.00
CA GLY A 820 -12.41 21.71 -17.74
C GLY A 820 -12.28 23.08 -17.04
N THR A 821 -11.07 23.56 -16.73
CA THR A 821 -10.88 24.86 -16.07
C THR A 821 -11.25 26.05 -16.96
N GLN A 822 -11.17 25.89 -18.28
CA GLN A 822 -11.54 26.88 -19.28
C GLN A 822 -13.06 27.01 -19.51
N LEU A 823 -13.85 26.09 -18.97
CA LEU A 823 -15.30 26.09 -19.12
C LEU A 823 -15.92 27.27 -18.37
N SER A 824 -17.02 27.80 -18.87
CA SER A 824 -17.85 28.75 -18.13
C SER A 824 -18.49 28.08 -16.90
N GLU A 825 -18.89 28.90 -15.92
CA GLU A 825 -19.56 28.42 -14.71
C GLU A 825 -20.83 27.61 -15.03
N LEU A 826 -21.58 28.00 -16.07
CA LEU A 826 -22.76 27.27 -16.53
C LEU A 826 -22.39 25.90 -17.12
N GLU A 827 -21.38 25.85 -17.99
CA GLU A 827 -20.91 24.61 -18.60
C GLU A 827 -20.41 23.62 -17.53
N LYS A 828 -19.61 24.10 -16.57
CA LYS A 828 -19.16 23.27 -15.44
C LYS A 828 -20.36 22.68 -14.68
N ARG A 829 -21.40 23.48 -14.39
CA ARG A 829 -22.61 23.00 -13.71
C ARG A 829 -23.40 21.98 -14.54
N ASP A 830 -23.41 22.11 -15.87
CA ASP A 830 -24.08 21.16 -16.76
C ASP A 830 -23.31 19.84 -16.85
N LEU A 831 -21.98 19.90 -16.89
CA LEU A 831 -21.11 18.73 -16.81
C LEU A 831 -21.32 17.97 -15.50
N ILE A 832 -21.39 18.66 -14.36
CA ILE A 832 -21.63 18.05 -13.04
C ILE A 832 -22.93 17.25 -13.01
N GLU A 833 -24.03 17.76 -13.60
CA GLU A 833 -25.30 17.00 -13.64
C GLU A 833 -25.18 15.71 -14.45
N PHE A 834 -24.41 15.72 -15.54
CA PHE A 834 -24.17 14.50 -16.30
C PHE A 834 -23.32 13.49 -15.50
N LEU A 835 -22.29 13.95 -14.79
CA LEU A 835 -21.44 13.09 -13.96
C LEU A 835 -22.22 12.40 -12.81
N LYS A 836 -23.33 12.96 -12.33
CA LYS A 836 -24.22 12.30 -11.35
C LYS A 836 -24.86 11.01 -11.88
N THR A 837 -24.89 10.81 -13.19
CA THR A 837 -25.54 9.66 -13.83
C THR A 837 -24.66 8.40 -13.88
N PHE A 838 -23.37 8.53 -13.56
CA PHE A 838 -22.34 7.50 -13.70
C PHE A 838 -22.40 6.38 -12.63
#